data_AF-A0AAV8ZN40-F1
#
_entry.id   AF-A0AAV8ZN40-F1
#
_cell.length_a   1.000
_cell.length_b   1.000
_cell.length_c   1.000
_cell.angle_alpha   90.00
_cell.angle_beta   90.00
_cell.angle_gamma   90.00
#
_symmetry.space_group_name_H-M   'P 1'
#
loop_
_entity.id
_entity.type
_entity.pdbx_description
1 polymer ?
#
loop_
_entity_poly.entity_id
_entity_poly.type
_entity_poly.pdbx_seq_one_letter_code
_entity_poly.pdbx_strand_id
1 'polypeptide(L)'
;MGRTRLCSRKKRDRKTEDDENGFGGWGGYMAAKRAKLLDQFHTGGIEKVSNIFEGVAIHVNGLTKPPIQELKNLMAAHGGVFHMYQVSSTTHIIASNLPNVKIKHLGTVPIVKPSWITESISFGKLLDYRRYLLYTNQSSTQPRIDFPILEKPLATKADNASASCSKATKDNEISENIEENLVNTDCVSSVSADSTVLEQKSRAPTKTAADPNFLEEFYNNSRLHLISTLGAEFKQLVGQMREKSNGKFPGKENLIFTKGKYTNHILMNSVVMHIDMDCFFVSVGLRNHPELRGKPVAITHARSGQISNRPDRKINRELEFALYSERLPEGAISRIDAIDANASMSEIASCSYEARKYGIKNGMFLGQAAKLCPELKTLPYDFEGYKEVSNTLYKTIASYTLDIEAVSCDEMYVDVTQILKETGLTVEDWASHIRNEIMTVTGCLCSTGFGANRLQARLATRKAKPAGQYYLQADDVEMYMAEIPLADLPGVGRATLAKLRNLGLNTCGDVQVASLKVIQSEIGQKAGETLKEQSRGLDRRPLNFHHERKSVSAEVNYGIRFKTLDECHNFLQSLSNEVYSRLNDIGMRARCLTLKLLVRAADAPIETAKFLGHGVCDSLTKSTTSNVIINDPQIIYKETKSLYDKINPVFSDLRGIGIQLSKLEKIAPINTTLSNFCGRHDQAN
;
A
#
# COMPACT_ATOMS: atom_id res chain seq x y z
N MET A 1 -54.39 -59.36 2.26
CA MET A 1 -55.55 -58.44 2.07
C MET A 1 -55.02 -57.02 2.01
N GLY A 2 -55.47 -56.20 1.05
CA GLY A 2 -55.15 -54.76 1.02
C GLY A 2 -54.36 -54.23 -0.19
N ARG A 3 -54.84 -54.51 -1.41
CA ARG A 3 -54.78 -53.70 -2.65
C ARG A 3 -53.52 -52.89 -3.04
N THR A 4 -52.71 -53.51 -3.91
CA THR A 4 -52.30 -53.13 -5.29
C THR A 4 -52.40 -51.69 -5.88
N ARG A 5 -51.31 -51.39 -6.62
CA ARG A 5 -51.14 -50.71 -7.96
C ARG A 5 -50.88 -49.19 -7.97
N LEU A 6 -49.68 -48.77 -8.43
CA LEU A 6 -49.26 -48.50 -9.84
C LEU A 6 -50.05 -47.36 -10.50
N CYS A 7 -49.38 -46.24 -10.82
CA CYS A 7 -48.95 -45.89 -12.18
C CYS A 7 -48.66 -44.37 -12.34
N SER A 8 -47.75 -44.10 -13.27
CA SER A 8 -47.20 -42.83 -13.76
C SER A 8 -48.12 -41.61 -13.84
N ARG A 9 -47.52 -40.40 -13.74
CA ARG A 9 -47.96 -39.24 -14.55
C ARG A 9 -46.93 -38.11 -14.64
N LYS A 10 -46.51 -37.87 -15.89
CA LYS A 10 -46.30 -36.57 -16.57
C LYS A 10 -45.86 -35.37 -15.74
N LYS A 11 -44.67 -34.85 -16.07
CA LYS A 11 -44.27 -33.44 -15.91
C LYS A 11 -45.40 -32.54 -16.41
N ARG A 12 -45.97 -31.75 -15.51
CA ARG A 12 -46.75 -30.55 -15.77
C ARG A 12 -46.20 -29.46 -14.87
N ASP A 13 -45.86 -28.34 -15.50
CA ASP A 13 -45.48 -27.10 -14.84
C ASP A 13 -46.46 -26.75 -13.72
N ARG A 14 -45.90 -26.51 -12.53
CA ARG A 14 -46.60 -25.80 -11.46
C ARG A 14 -45.92 -24.46 -11.25
N LYS A 15 -46.59 -23.45 -11.79
CA LYS A 15 -46.66 -22.09 -11.27
C LYS A 15 -46.54 -22.08 -9.75
N THR A 16 -45.60 -21.30 -9.23
CA THR A 16 -45.62 -20.79 -7.87
C THR A 16 -46.61 -19.64 -7.80
N GLU A 17 -47.66 -19.85 -7.01
CA GLU A 17 -48.52 -18.80 -6.46
C GLU A 17 -47.69 -18.00 -5.45
N ASP A 18 -47.24 -16.82 -5.86
CA ASP A 18 -46.77 -15.72 -5.00
C ASP A 18 -47.12 -14.37 -5.70
N ASP A 19 -48.30 -14.31 -6.32
CA ASP A 19 -48.86 -13.10 -6.94
C ASP A 19 -50.00 -12.57 -6.07
N GLU A 20 -49.66 -11.92 -4.96
CA GLU A 20 -50.58 -11.07 -4.20
C GLU A 20 -49.96 -9.73 -3.80
N ASN A 21 -49.11 -9.18 -4.67
CA ASN A 21 -48.81 -7.75 -4.70
C ASN A 21 -48.82 -7.34 -6.17
N GLY A 22 -49.81 -6.54 -6.58
CA GLY A 22 -50.15 -6.14 -7.96
C GLY A 22 -49.07 -5.40 -8.77
N PHE A 23 -47.84 -5.94 -8.81
CA PHE A 23 -46.68 -5.46 -9.54
C PHE A 23 -46.03 -6.55 -10.41
N GLY A 24 -46.64 -7.75 -10.52
CA GLY A 24 -46.19 -8.83 -11.41
C GLY A 24 -46.21 -8.47 -12.91
N GLY A 25 -46.95 -7.41 -13.29
CA GLY A 25 -46.90 -6.81 -14.63
C GLY A 25 -45.85 -5.71 -14.82
N TRP A 26 -45.11 -5.35 -13.76
CA TRP A 26 -44.17 -4.23 -13.77
C TRP A 26 -42.72 -4.71 -13.69
N GLY A 27 -42.18 -5.09 -14.85
CA GLY A 27 -40.81 -4.67 -15.24
C GLY A 27 -40.67 -3.13 -15.35
N GLY A 28 -41.48 -2.38 -14.60
CA GLY A 28 -42.00 -1.07 -14.93
C GLY A 28 -41.73 -0.01 -13.86
N TYR A 29 -41.49 -0.34 -12.59
CA TYR A 29 -41.19 0.71 -11.60
C TYR A 29 -39.87 1.43 -11.92
N MET A 30 -38.78 0.68 -12.11
CA MET A 30 -37.48 1.25 -12.46
C MET A 30 -37.47 1.82 -13.89
N ALA A 31 -38.22 1.25 -14.81
CA ALA A 31 -38.34 1.77 -16.18
C ALA A 31 -39.15 3.07 -16.24
N ALA A 32 -40.29 3.14 -15.55
CA ALA A 32 -41.11 4.35 -15.43
C ALA A 32 -40.39 5.45 -14.64
N LYS A 33 -39.63 5.08 -13.59
CA LYS A 33 -38.78 6.03 -12.85
C LYS A 33 -37.66 6.59 -13.73
N ARG A 34 -37.03 5.75 -14.57
CA ARG A 34 -36.04 6.20 -15.57
C ARG A 34 -36.65 7.11 -16.62
N ALA A 35 -37.82 6.76 -17.16
CA ALA A 35 -38.55 7.57 -18.15
C ALA A 35 -38.95 8.93 -17.56
N LYS A 36 -39.47 8.97 -16.33
CA LYS A 36 -39.83 10.21 -15.63
C LYS A 36 -38.61 11.11 -15.36
N LEU A 37 -37.45 10.53 -15.05
CA LEU A 37 -36.20 11.28 -14.83
C LEU A 37 -35.60 11.81 -16.15
N LEU A 38 -35.77 11.09 -17.26
CA LEU A 38 -35.43 11.54 -18.61
C LEU A 38 -36.37 12.65 -19.08
N ASP A 39 -37.66 12.56 -18.79
CA ASP A 39 -38.64 13.59 -19.10
C ASP A 39 -38.31 14.89 -18.34
N GLN A 40 -38.03 14.79 -17.03
CA GLN A 40 -37.54 15.92 -16.21
C GLN A 40 -36.23 16.54 -16.69
N PHE A 41 -35.41 15.82 -17.44
CA PHE A 41 -34.20 16.36 -18.06
C PHE A 41 -34.53 17.21 -19.29
N HIS A 42 -35.50 16.80 -20.11
CA HIS A 42 -35.93 17.54 -21.29
C HIS A 42 -36.87 18.72 -20.97
N THR A 43 -37.67 18.64 -19.90
CA THR A 43 -38.58 19.73 -19.48
C THR A 43 -37.88 20.82 -18.65
N GLY A 44 -36.62 20.60 -18.22
CA GLY A 44 -35.84 21.63 -17.55
C GLY A 44 -35.45 22.71 -18.55
N GLY A 45 -36.06 23.90 -18.45
CA GLY A 45 -35.96 25.03 -19.40
C GLY A 45 -34.56 25.63 -19.59
N ILE A 46 -33.61 24.83 -20.08
CA ILE A 46 -32.28 25.25 -20.51
C ILE A 46 -32.36 25.52 -22.01
N GLU A 47 -32.05 26.75 -22.44
CA GLU A 47 -32.00 27.09 -23.87
C GLU A 47 -30.94 26.26 -24.59
N LYS A 48 -31.34 25.69 -25.73
CA LYS A 48 -30.47 24.85 -26.55
C LYS A 48 -29.51 25.75 -27.35
N VAL A 49 -28.23 25.65 -27.05
CA VAL A 49 -27.16 26.46 -27.65
C VAL A 49 -26.60 25.80 -28.92
N SER A 50 -26.53 24.46 -28.98
CA SER A 50 -26.03 23.73 -30.16
C SER A 50 -26.41 22.23 -30.11
N ASN A 51 -25.98 21.46 -31.13
CA ASN A 51 -26.22 20.01 -31.25
C ASN A 51 -24.91 19.18 -31.23
N ILE A 52 -23.85 19.68 -30.59
CA ILE A 52 -22.51 19.06 -30.65
C ILE A 52 -22.51 17.61 -30.11
N PHE A 53 -23.37 17.31 -29.13
CA PHE A 53 -23.48 15.98 -28.51
C PHE A 53 -24.72 15.20 -28.95
N GLU A 54 -25.28 15.52 -30.11
CA GLU A 54 -26.43 14.76 -30.65
C GLU A 54 -26.06 13.27 -30.81
N GLY A 55 -26.88 12.39 -30.24
CA GLY A 55 -26.62 10.94 -30.18
C GLY A 55 -25.65 10.48 -29.09
N VAL A 56 -25.13 11.39 -28.25
CA VAL A 56 -24.26 11.06 -27.11
C VAL A 56 -25.07 11.04 -25.81
N ALA A 57 -25.01 9.92 -25.09
CA ALA A 57 -25.65 9.75 -23.78
C ALA A 57 -24.59 9.41 -22.72
N ILE A 58 -24.45 10.25 -21.70
CA ILE A 58 -23.42 10.09 -20.68
C ILE A 58 -23.99 9.63 -19.34
N HIS A 59 -23.18 8.89 -18.60
CA HIS A 59 -23.39 8.62 -17.18
C HIS A 59 -22.14 9.02 -16.39
N VAL A 60 -22.30 9.81 -15.33
CA VAL A 60 -21.19 10.21 -14.47
C VAL A 60 -21.04 9.22 -13.33
N ASN A 61 -19.88 8.57 -13.24
CA ASN A 61 -19.58 7.61 -12.17
C ASN A 61 -18.32 8.06 -11.42
N GLY A 62 -18.52 8.71 -10.27
CA GLY A 62 -17.44 9.20 -9.42
C GLY A 62 -17.31 10.73 -9.44
N LEU A 63 -16.18 11.21 -8.90
CA LEU A 63 -15.91 12.65 -8.83
C LEU A 63 -15.49 13.18 -10.20
N THR A 64 -16.08 14.29 -10.62
CA THR A 64 -15.74 15.00 -11.86
C THR A 64 -15.42 16.47 -11.59
N LYS A 65 -14.57 17.04 -12.44
CA LYS A 65 -14.39 18.49 -12.60
C LYS A 65 -14.59 18.81 -14.08
N PRO A 66 -15.61 19.61 -14.48
CA PRO A 66 -16.64 20.24 -13.64
C PRO A 66 -17.59 19.26 -12.90
N PRO A 67 -18.30 19.70 -11.84
CA PRO A 67 -19.20 18.86 -11.06
C PRO A 67 -20.37 18.30 -11.88
N ILE A 68 -20.99 17.22 -11.39
CA ILE A 68 -22.04 16.46 -12.09
C ILE A 68 -23.23 17.31 -12.57
N GLN A 69 -23.64 18.29 -11.77
CA GLN A 69 -24.76 19.19 -12.11
C GLN A 69 -24.41 20.10 -13.29
N GLU A 70 -23.16 20.53 -13.39
CA GLU A 70 -22.67 21.36 -14.48
C GLU A 70 -22.54 20.55 -15.77
N LEU A 71 -22.00 19.32 -15.69
CA LEU A 71 -21.99 18.39 -16.84
C LEU A 71 -23.40 18.08 -17.35
N LYS A 72 -24.38 17.92 -16.44
CA LYS A 72 -25.79 17.74 -16.79
C LYS A 72 -26.33 18.93 -17.60
N ASN A 73 -26.04 20.16 -17.14
CA ASN A 73 -26.47 21.38 -17.83
C ASN A 73 -25.77 21.55 -19.20
N LEU A 74 -24.47 21.25 -19.29
CA LEU A 74 -23.71 21.30 -20.54
C LEU A 74 -24.24 20.31 -21.58
N MET A 75 -24.57 19.07 -21.17
CA MET A 75 -25.15 18.09 -22.07
C MET A 75 -26.54 18.53 -22.57
N ALA A 76 -27.38 19.09 -21.69
CA ALA A 76 -28.69 19.60 -22.07
C ALA A 76 -28.60 20.76 -23.09
N ALA A 77 -27.73 21.74 -22.83
CA ALA A 77 -27.55 22.91 -23.68
C ALA A 77 -26.95 22.58 -25.06
N HIS A 78 -26.16 21.51 -25.17
CA HIS A 78 -25.44 21.12 -26.40
C HIS A 78 -26.00 19.85 -27.08
N GLY A 79 -27.24 19.46 -26.76
CA GLY A 79 -28.01 18.45 -27.49
C GLY A 79 -27.70 16.99 -27.16
N GLY A 80 -27.04 16.72 -26.03
CA GLY A 80 -26.76 15.38 -25.54
C GLY A 80 -27.64 14.95 -24.35
N VAL A 81 -27.56 13.66 -23.99
CA VAL A 81 -28.43 13.05 -22.98
C VAL A 81 -27.66 12.74 -21.70
N PHE A 82 -28.24 13.02 -20.54
CA PHE A 82 -27.66 12.69 -19.23
C PHE A 82 -28.44 11.58 -18.51
N HIS A 83 -27.78 10.47 -18.20
CA HIS A 83 -28.36 9.37 -17.43
C HIS A 83 -27.92 9.38 -15.97
N MET A 84 -28.90 9.40 -15.06
CA MET A 84 -28.66 9.29 -13.62
C MET A 84 -28.08 7.91 -13.21
N TYR A 85 -28.41 6.87 -13.99
CA TYR A 85 -27.91 5.51 -13.81
C TYR A 85 -27.47 4.96 -15.16
N GLN A 86 -26.43 4.13 -15.18
CA GLN A 86 -26.02 3.44 -16.41
C GLN A 86 -27.16 2.55 -16.93
N VAL A 87 -27.52 2.75 -18.19
CA VAL A 87 -28.52 1.98 -18.95
C VAL A 87 -27.94 1.54 -20.29
N SER A 88 -28.60 0.61 -20.98
CA SER A 88 -28.14 0.06 -22.27
C SER A 88 -27.91 1.11 -23.36
N SER A 89 -28.60 2.24 -23.33
CA SER A 89 -28.41 3.37 -24.26
C SER A 89 -27.29 4.34 -23.85
N THR A 90 -26.55 4.08 -22.77
CA THR A 90 -25.43 4.94 -22.33
C THR A 90 -24.23 4.72 -23.24
N THR A 91 -23.77 5.79 -23.90
CA THR A 91 -22.66 5.70 -24.87
C THR A 91 -21.29 5.91 -24.22
N HIS A 92 -21.19 6.75 -23.19
CA HIS A 92 -19.91 7.04 -22.52
C HIS A 92 -20.09 7.19 -21.00
N ILE A 93 -19.10 6.72 -20.23
CA ILE A 93 -19.04 6.94 -18.79
C ILE A 93 -18.03 8.04 -18.50
N ILE A 94 -18.42 9.05 -17.74
CA ILE A 94 -17.59 10.21 -17.45
C ILE A 94 -17.05 10.12 -16.02
N ALA A 95 -15.73 10.14 -15.87
CA ALA A 95 -15.05 10.08 -14.58
C ALA A 95 -13.67 10.75 -14.66
N SER A 96 -13.27 11.50 -13.61
CA SER A 96 -11.90 12.03 -13.52
C SER A 96 -10.89 10.97 -13.06
N ASN A 97 -11.34 10.00 -12.26
CA ASN A 97 -10.58 8.84 -11.81
C ASN A 97 -11.57 7.74 -11.37
N LEU A 98 -11.28 6.46 -11.69
CA LEU A 98 -12.12 5.34 -11.30
C LEU A 98 -11.29 4.15 -10.77
N PRO A 99 -11.58 3.58 -9.59
CA PRO A 99 -10.87 2.40 -9.11
C PRO A 99 -11.04 1.18 -10.03
N ASN A 100 -9.98 0.38 -10.21
CA ASN A 100 -9.96 -0.82 -11.08
C ASN A 100 -11.09 -1.83 -10.78
N VAL A 101 -11.52 -1.92 -9.52
CA VAL A 101 -12.63 -2.79 -9.09
C VAL A 101 -13.96 -2.35 -9.71
N LYS A 102 -14.19 -1.03 -9.83
CA LYS A 102 -15.39 -0.49 -10.49
C LYS A 102 -15.34 -0.70 -12.00
N ILE A 103 -14.16 -0.59 -12.63
CA ILE A 103 -14.00 -0.79 -14.08
C ILE A 103 -14.44 -2.19 -14.52
N LYS A 104 -14.12 -3.23 -13.74
CA LYS A 104 -14.51 -4.62 -14.03
C LYS A 104 -16.04 -4.83 -14.15
N HIS A 105 -16.83 -3.95 -13.55
CA HIS A 105 -18.30 -4.06 -13.50
C HIS A 105 -19.03 -3.15 -14.50
N LEU A 106 -18.32 -2.28 -15.24
CA LEU A 106 -18.93 -1.25 -16.11
C LEU A 106 -19.12 -1.65 -17.58
N GLY A 107 -18.78 -2.89 -17.93
CA GLY A 107 -18.96 -3.45 -19.28
C GLY A 107 -18.01 -2.83 -20.31
N THR A 108 -18.43 -2.81 -21.58
CA THR A 108 -17.60 -2.36 -22.71
C THR A 108 -17.69 -0.85 -23.00
N VAL A 109 -18.50 -0.11 -22.24
CA VAL A 109 -18.74 1.33 -22.48
C VAL A 109 -17.45 2.13 -22.21
N PRO A 110 -17.02 3.01 -23.14
CA PRO A 110 -15.80 3.80 -22.99
C PRO A 110 -15.87 4.74 -21.77
N ILE A 111 -14.81 4.74 -20.96
CA ILE A 111 -14.67 5.62 -19.78
C ILE A 111 -13.77 6.80 -20.17
N VAL A 112 -14.33 8.00 -20.15
CA VAL A 112 -13.74 9.21 -20.71
C VAL A 112 -13.62 10.30 -19.62
N LYS A 113 -12.56 11.09 -19.68
CA LYS A 113 -12.35 12.25 -18.81
C LYS A 113 -13.42 13.33 -19.07
N PRO A 114 -13.86 14.09 -18.06
CA PRO A 114 -14.80 15.20 -18.24
C PRO A 114 -14.30 16.29 -19.20
N SER A 115 -12.97 16.42 -19.36
CA SER A 115 -12.37 17.40 -20.25
C SER A 115 -12.76 17.20 -21.72
N TRP A 116 -13.14 15.98 -22.12
CA TRP A 116 -13.69 15.71 -23.45
C TRP A 116 -14.93 16.56 -23.75
N ILE A 117 -15.81 16.72 -22.76
CA ILE A 117 -17.05 17.48 -22.90
C ILE A 117 -16.73 18.97 -22.96
N THR A 118 -15.93 19.47 -22.01
CA THR A 118 -15.60 20.90 -21.96
C THR A 118 -14.78 21.35 -23.16
N GLU A 119 -13.84 20.53 -23.63
CA GLU A 119 -13.02 20.85 -24.81
C GLU A 119 -13.83 20.73 -26.11
N SER A 120 -14.72 19.73 -26.25
CA SER A 120 -15.59 19.65 -27.43
C SER A 120 -16.50 20.88 -27.56
N ILE A 121 -16.95 21.44 -26.43
CA ILE A 121 -17.72 22.69 -26.40
C ILE A 121 -16.82 23.88 -26.76
N SER A 122 -15.63 23.99 -26.18
CA SER A 122 -14.72 25.12 -26.47
C SER A 122 -14.26 25.17 -27.92
N PHE A 123 -14.07 24.00 -28.55
CA PHE A 123 -13.71 23.88 -29.96
C PHE A 123 -14.92 23.90 -30.92
N GLY A 124 -16.14 23.97 -30.39
CA GLY A 124 -17.38 24.00 -31.17
C GLY A 124 -17.65 22.74 -32.01
N LYS A 125 -16.99 21.61 -31.71
CA LYS A 125 -17.14 20.34 -32.45
C LYS A 125 -16.87 19.14 -31.55
N LEU A 126 -17.51 18.01 -31.86
CA LEU A 126 -17.31 16.77 -31.11
C LEU A 126 -15.91 16.22 -31.37
N LEU A 127 -15.05 16.22 -30.35
CA LEU A 127 -13.68 15.71 -30.45
C LEU A 127 -13.64 14.18 -30.35
N ASP A 128 -12.58 13.56 -30.86
CA ASP A 128 -12.37 12.10 -30.73
C ASP A 128 -12.14 11.72 -29.26
N TYR A 129 -13.09 10.98 -28.69
CA TYR A 129 -13.07 10.55 -27.29
C TYR A 129 -11.86 9.68 -26.95
N ARG A 130 -11.23 9.01 -27.94
CA ARG A 130 -10.08 8.10 -27.71
C ARG A 130 -8.91 8.80 -27.03
N ARG A 131 -8.73 10.10 -27.30
CA ARG A 131 -7.68 10.94 -26.70
C ARG A 131 -7.96 11.30 -25.24
N TYR A 132 -9.19 11.10 -24.81
CA TYR A 132 -9.70 11.42 -23.47
C TYR A 132 -10.07 10.16 -22.68
N LEU A 133 -9.80 8.97 -23.21
CA LEU A 133 -9.99 7.72 -22.50
C LEU A 133 -9.18 7.73 -21.21
N LEU A 134 -9.84 7.41 -20.10
CA LEU A 134 -9.19 7.33 -18.79
C LEU A 134 -8.31 6.07 -18.69
N TYR A 135 -8.67 5.01 -19.43
CA TYR A 135 -7.93 3.76 -19.52
C TYR A 135 -7.92 3.27 -20.97
N THR A 136 -6.75 2.90 -21.47
CA THR A 136 -6.60 2.21 -22.75
C THR A 136 -6.41 0.73 -22.51
N ASN A 137 -7.22 -0.11 -23.18
CA ASN A 137 -7.17 -1.57 -23.29
C ASN A 137 -8.20 -2.34 -22.44
N GLN A 138 -9.35 -2.58 -23.07
CA GLN A 138 -10.12 -3.81 -22.86
C GLN A 138 -9.34 -4.97 -23.54
N SER A 139 -9.13 -6.05 -22.79
CA SER A 139 -8.79 -7.44 -23.17
C SER A 139 -7.81 -7.72 -24.33
N SER A 140 -6.72 -8.43 -24.02
CA SER A 140 -5.70 -8.97 -24.94
C SER A 140 -6.15 -10.24 -25.71
N THR A 141 -7.35 -10.27 -26.27
CA THR A 141 -7.89 -11.46 -26.98
C THR A 141 -8.55 -11.13 -28.32
N GLN A 142 -7.88 -10.34 -29.16
CA GLN A 142 -8.22 -10.24 -30.58
C GLN A 142 -6.94 -10.04 -31.42
N PRO A 143 -6.73 -10.81 -32.50
CA PRO A 143 -5.59 -10.62 -33.38
C PRO A 143 -5.74 -9.30 -34.15
N ARG A 144 -4.69 -8.47 -34.12
CA ARG A 144 -4.62 -7.23 -34.90
C ARG A 144 -4.54 -7.57 -36.39
N ILE A 145 -5.35 -6.87 -37.19
CA ILE A 145 -5.14 -6.72 -38.62
C ILE A 145 -4.21 -5.52 -38.79
N ASP A 146 -2.99 -5.77 -39.28
CA ASP A 146 -2.03 -4.72 -39.61
C ASP A 146 -2.49 -3.97 -40.87
N PHE A 147 -2.69 -2.66 -40.73
CA PHE A 147 -2.80 -1.77 -41.87
C PHE A 147 -1.44 -1.08 -42.08
N PRO A 148 -0.87 -1.11 -43.29
CA PRO A 148 0.43 -0.50 -43.55
C PRO A 148 0.35 1.01 -43.35
N ILE A 149 1.22 1.54 -42.49
CA ILE A 149 1.42 2.97 -42.33
C ILE A 149 2.09 3.48 -43.60
N LEU A 150 1.34 4.22 -44.42
CA LEU A 150 1.90 5.02 -45.51
C LEU A 150 2.57 6.25 -44.89
N GLU A 151 3.91 6.24 -44.86
CA GLU A 151 4.70 7.44 -44.60
C GLU A 151 4.50 8.48 -45.71
N LYS A 152 4.48 9.75 -45.33
CA LYS A 152 4.65 10.88 -46.25
C LYS A 152 5.39 12.04 -45.54
N PRO A 153 6.07 12.94 -46.28
CA PRO A 153 7.51 13.09 -46.21
C PRO A 153 7.95 14.44 -45.62
N LEU A 154 9.24 14.51 -45.26
CA LEU A 154 9.96 15.76 -45.01
C LEU A 154 10.02 16.64 -46.27
N ALA A 155 9.79 17.96 -46.11
CA ALA A 155 10.35 18.99 -47.00
C ALA A 155 10.47 20.37 -46.28
N THR A 156 11.72 20.81 -46.21
CA THR A 156 12.33 22.16 -46.19
C THR A 156 11.65 23.19 -47.12
N LYS A 157 11.84 24.53 -47.12
CA LYS A 157 12.73 25.56 -46.55
C LYS A 157 12.14 26.92 -46.99
N ALA A 158 12.44 28.04 -46.32
CA ALA A 158 12.63 29.34 -46.99
C ALA A 158 13.42 30.32 -46.09
N ASP A 159 14.40 30.96 -46.70
CA ASP A 159 15.52 31.73 -46.13
C ASP A 159 15.23 33.24 -45.92
N ASN A 160 16.24 33.90 -45.34
CA ASN A 160 16.64 35.33 -45.38
C ASN A 160 16.18 36.21 -44.20
N ALA A 161 16.98 37.09 -43.62
CA ALA A 161 18.42 37.40 -43.66
C ALA A 161 18.70 38.46 -42.55
N SER A 162 19.96 38.53 -42.08
CA SER A 162 20.68 39.69 -41.49
C SER A 162 20.08 40.39 -40.24
N ALA A 163 20.83 40.88 -39.24
CA ALA A 163 22.25 41.21 -39.09
C ALA A 163 22.63 41.22 -37.58
N SER A 164 23.93 40.98 -37.30
CA SER A 164 24.83 41.61 -36.29
C SER A 164 24.24 42.37 -35.07
N CYS A 165 24.87 42.50 -33.91
CA CYS A 165 26.10 42.07 -33.24
C CYS A 165 26.15 42.93 -31.95
N SER A 166 26.89 42.50 -30.92
CA SER A 166 27.49 43.34 -29.85
C SER A 166 26.55 44.11 -28.91
N LYS A 167 26.88 44.44 -27.66
CA LYS A 167 27.78 43.98 -26.59
C LYS A 167 27.39 44.89 -25.41
N ALA A 168 27.38 44.32 -24.21
CA ALA A 168 27.98 44.90 -23.00
C ALA A 168 27.37 46.17 -22.33
N THR A 169 27.08 45.93 -21.04
CA THR A 169 27.52 46.70 -19.86
C THR A 169 26.82 47.97 -19.38
N LYS A 170 26.46 47.88 -18.08
CA LYS A 170 26.67 48.81 -16.95
C LYS A 170 25.48 49.64 -16.44
N ASP A 171 25.15 49.29 -15.19
CA ASP A 171 25.19 50.09 -13.95
C ASP A 171 24.23 51.27 -13.71
N ASN A 172 23.88 51.34 -12.42
CA ASN A 172 23.35 52.42 -11.56
C ASN A 172 21.82 52.64 -11.56
N GLU A 173 21.11 52.40 -10.45
CA GLU A 173 21.13 53.00 -9.09
C GLU A 173 20.40 54.35 -8.95
N ILE A 174 19.38 54.30 -8.07
CA ILE A 174 18.98 55.27 -7.02
C ILE A 174 17.97 56.41 -7.35
N SER A 175 16.98 56.50 -6.43
CA SER A 175 16.23 57.69 -5.91
C SER A 175 15.21 58.41 -6.83
N GLU A 176 14.11 59.04 -6.38
CA GLU A 176 13.56 59.36 -5.04
C GLU A 176 12.10 59.87 -5.18
N ASN A 177 11.30 59.63 -4.13
CA ASN A 177 10.27 60.46 -3.48
C ASN A 177 9.57 61.63 -4.20
N ILE A 178 8.23 61.71 -4.02
CA ILE A 178 7.50 62.92 -3.60
C ILE A 178 6.37 62.56 -2.62
N GLU A 179 6.21 63.42 -1.62
CA GLU A 179 5.44 63.38 -0.36
C GLU A 179 3.94 63.78 -0.41
N GLU A 180 3.24 63.34 0.66
CA GLU A 180 2.22 64.01 1.51
C GLU A 180 1.03 64.82 0.94
N ASN A 181 -0.20 64.51 1.41
CA ASN A 181 -0.86 65.29 2.48
C ASN A 181 -2.20 64.73 3.00
N LEU A 182 -2.51 65.09 4.26
CA LEU A 182 -3.61 64.68 5.15
C LEU A 182 -5.01 65.25 4.77
N VAL A 183 -6.09 64.67 5.34
CA VAL A 183 -7.03 65.31 6.32
C VAL A 183 -8.24 64.39 6.62
N ASN A 184 -8.55 64.27 7.92
CA ASN A 184 -9.72 63.62 8.54
C ASN A 184 -11.05 64.32 8.23
N THR A 185 -12.15 63.56 8.15
CA THR A 185 -13.47 64.01 8.65
C THR A 185 -14.35 62.80 9.02
N ASP A 186 -14.87 62.81 10.24
CA ASP A 186 -15.90 61.88 10.76
C ASP A 186 -17.26 62.11 10.10
N CYS A 187 -18.03 61.04 9.86
CA CYS A 187 -19.48 61.04 10.07
C CYS A 187 -20.07 59.64 10.22
N VAL A 188 -20.84 59.51 11.30
CA VAL A 188 -21.60 58.35 11.78
C VAL A 188 -22.85 58.12 10.93
N SER A 189 -23.12 56.86 10.56
CA SER A 189 -24.50 56.35 10.42
C SER A 189 -24.54 54.82 10.36
N SER A 190 -24.91 54.23 11.49
CA SER A 190 -25.79 53.06 11.69
C SER A 190 -25.99 52.08 10.53
N VAL A 191 -25.47 50.85 10.69
CA VAL A 191 -26.09 49.67 10.06
C VAL A 191 -26.21 48.55 11.07
N SER A 192 -27.45 48.10 11.20
CA SER A 192 -28.01 47.09 12.08
C SER A 192 -27.33 45.74 11.93
N ALA A 193 -27.27 45.01 13.05
CA ALA A 193 -26.88 43.62 13.10
C ALA A 193 -27.72 42.76 12.15
N ASP A 194 -27.08 41.89 11.36
CA ASP A 194 -27.68 40.61 11.04
C ASP A 194 -26.62 39.51 11.02
N SER A 195 -26.90 38.47 11.79
CA SER A 195 -25.98 37.38 12.12
C SER A 195 -25.98 36.37 10.98
N THR A 196 -24.89 36.26 10.22
CA THR A 196 -24.70 35.13 9.30
C THR A 196 -23.85 34.07 9.97
N VAL A 197 -24.57 33.09 10.51
CA VAL A 197 -24.08 31.80 10.99
C VAL A 197 -23.23 31.15 9.90
N LEU A 198 -21.92 31.04 10.15
CA LEU A 198 -21.03 30.17 9.39
C LEU A 198 -21.45 28.72 9.65
N GLU A 199 -22.14 28.10 8.69
CA GLU A 199 -22.45 26.68 8.71
C GLU A 199 -21.16 25.86 8.82
N GLN A 200 -20.93 25.31 10.01
CA GLN A 200 -19.96 24.27 10.25
C GLN A 200 -20.36 23.04 9.42
N LYS A 201 -19.62 22.74 8.36
CA LYS A 201 -19.71 21.43 7.69
C LYS A 201 -19.49 20.33 8.73
N SER A 202 -20.57 19.64 9.10
CA SER A 202 -20.54 18.49 10.00
C SER A 202 -19.57 17.45 9.47
N ARG A 203 -18.49 17.23 10.22
CA ARG A 203 -17.46 16.21 9.95
C ARG A 203 -18.15 14.85 9.94
N ALA A 204 -18.01 14.06 8.87
CA ALA A 204 -18.55 12.70 8.80
C ALA A 204 -18.15 11.88 10.05
N PRO A 205 -19.03 11.02 10.58
CA PRO A 205 -18.74 10.24 11.77
C PRO A 205 -17.47 9.41 11.57
N THR A 206 -16.62 9.37 12.60
CA THR A 206 -15.39 8.56 12.54
C THR A 206 -15.78 7.09 12.48
N LYS A 207 -15.36 6.40 11.42
CA LYS A 207 -15.64 4.98 11.25
C LYS A 207 -14.86 4.11 12.24
N THR A 208 -15.53 3.11 12.79
CA THR A 208 -15.02 2.11 13.73
C THR A 208 -15.31 0.70 13.22
N ALA A 209 -14.81 -0.32 13.90
CA ALA A 209 -15.06 -1.72 13.54
C ALA A 209 -16.55 -2.12 13.49
N ALA A 210 -17.45 -1.32 14.06
CA ALA A 210 -18.90 -1.52 13.94
C ALA A 210 -19.44 -1.20 12.53
N ASP A 211 -18.72 -0.40 11.73
CA ASP A 211 -19.15 -0.03 10.38
C ASP A 211 -18.86 -1.16 9.37
N PRO A 212 -19.82 -1.57 8.52
CA PRO A 212 -19.63 -2.67 7.57
C PRO A 212 -18.45 -2.48 6.59
N ASN A 213 -18.16 -1.24 6.20
CA ASN A 213 -17.08 -0.89 5.27
C ASN A 213 -15.74 -0.61 5.96
N PHE A 214 -15.66 -0.76 7.28
CA PHE A 214 -14.46 -0.42 8.04
C PHE A 214 -13.25 -1.27 7.64
N LEU A 215 -13.46 -2.57 7.42
CA LEU A 215 -12.35 -3.50 7.18
C LEU A 215 -11.62 -3.18 5.86
N GLU A 216 -12.38 -2.93 4.79
CA GLU A 216 -11.84 -2.51 3.49
C GLU A 216 -11.09 -1.18 3.61
N GLU A 217 -11.69 -0.18 4.26
CA GLU A 217 -11.06 1.13 4.44
C GLU A 217 -9.80 1.05 5.32
N PHE A 218 -9.81 0.21 6.37
CA PHE A 218 -8.65 -0.02 7.22
C PHE A 218 -7.47 -0.57 6.41
N TYR A 219 -7.68 -1.61 5.61
CA TYR A 219 -6.61 -2.19 4.81
C TYR A 219 -6.15 -1.27 3.68
N ASN A 220 -7.07 -0.55 3.03
CA ASN A 220 -6.74 0.44 1.99
C ASN A 220 -5.91 1.62 2.51
N ASN A 221 -5.96 1.91 3.81
CA ASN A 221 -5.18 2.98 4.43
C ASN A 221 -4.00 2.46 5.27
N SER A 222 -3.85 1.15 5.45
CA SER A 222 -2.82 0.59 6.33
C SER A 222 -1.52 0.31 5.57
N ARG A 223 -0.51 1.17 5.79
CA ARG A 223 0.83 0.92 5.22
C ARG A 223 1.47 -0.40 5.66
N LEU A 224 1.19 -0.84 6.90
CA LEU A 224 1.77 -2.07 7.44
C LEU A 224 1.16 -3.29 6.77
N HIS A 225 -0.14 -3.22 6.47
CA HIS A 225 -0.79 -4.19 5.61
C HIS A 225 -0.15 -4.21 4.22
N LEU A 226 0.00 -3.04 3.57
CA LEU A 226 0.62 -2.96 2.24
C LEU A 226 2.01 -3.62 2.22
N ILE A 227 2.93 -3.22 3.11
CA ILE A 227 4.30 -3.75 3.12
C ILE A 227 4.30 -5.26 3.33
N SER A 228 3.43 -5.77 4.21
CA SER A 228 3.31 -7.21 4.46
C SER A 228 2.78 -7.96 3.24
N THR A 229 1.76 -7.41 2.57
CA THR A 229 1.19 -7.97 1.34
C THR A 229 2.21 -7.98 0.22
N LEU A 230 2.85 -6.84 -0.06
CA LEU A 230 3.88 -6.73 -1.09
C LEU A 230 5.08 -7.65 -0.82
N GLY A 231 5.55 -7.74 0.42
CA GLY A 231 6.63 -8.66 0.78
C GLY A 231 6.28 -10.13 0.51
N ALA A 232 5.01 -10.52 0.73
CA ALA A 232 4.53 -11.86 0.37
C ALA A 232 4.40 -12.04 -1.15
N GLU A 233 3.85 -11.04 -1.86
CA GLU A 233 3.72 -11.05 -3.32
C GLU A 233 5.08 -11.19 -4.00
N PHE A 234 6.12 -10.46 -3.56
CA PHE A 234 7.44 -10.52 -4.19
C PHE A 234 8.19 -11.82 -3.89
N LYS A 235 8.00 -12.42 -2.70
CA LYS A 235 8.49 -13.78 -2.42
C LYS A 235 7.87 -14.80 -3.39
N GLN A 236 6.57 -14.69 -3.66
CA GLN A 236 5.89 -15.53 -4.64
C GLN A 236 6.35 -15.23 -6.07
N LEU A 237 6.54 -13.96 -6.43
CA LEU A 237 6.99 -13.53 -7.75
C LEU A 237 8.37 -14.14 -8.08
N VAL A 238 9.33 -14.05 -7.16
CA VAL A 238 10.67 -14.63 -7.36
C VAL A 238 10.58 -16.15 -7.53
N GLY A 239 9.74 -16.83 -6.75
CA GLY A 239 9.48 -18.27 -6.91
C GLY A 239 8.95 -18.60 -8.32
N GLN A 240 7.94 -17.87 -8.79
CA GLN A 240 7.36 -18.06 -10.12
C GLN A 240 8.35 -17.75 -11.26
N MET A 241 9.18 -16.72 -11.11
CA MET A 241 10.22 -16.40 -12.09
C MET A 241 11.26 -17.51 -12.17
N ARG A 242 11.64 -18.11 -11.04
CA ARG A 242 12.54 -19.26 -10.97
C ARG A 242 11.96 -20.49 -11.65
N GLU A 243 10.70 -20.81 -11.39
CA GLU A 243 10.00 -21.95 -12.02
C GLU A 243 9.87 -21.79 -13.54
N LYS A 244 9.66 -20.56 -14.04
CA LYS A 244 9.48 -20.25 -15.47
C LYS A 244 10.78 -19.91 -16.20
N SER A 245 11.91 -19.88 -15.51
CA SER A 245 13.17 -19.42 -16.09
C SER A 245 13.66 -20.34 -17.20
N ASN A 246 14.09 -19.75 -18.31
CA ASN A 246 14.79 -20.42 -19.40
C ASN A 246 16.33 -20.28 -19.29
N GLY A 247 16.83 -19.71 -18.18
CA GLY A 247 18.25 -19.44 -17.97
C GLY A 247 18.81 -18.25 -18.74
N LYS A 248 17.97 -17.49 -19.47
CA LYS A 248 18.38 -16.27 -20.17
C LYS A 248 18.14 -15.04 -19.30
N PHE A 249 19.11 -14.12 -19.32
CA PHE A 249 19.14 -12.97 -18.43
C PHE A 249 19.49 -11.72 -19.24
N PRO A 250 18.48 -10.99 -19.75
CA PRO A 250 18.70 -9.88 -20.69
C PRO A 250 19.64 -8.81 -20.16
N GLY A 251 19.54 -8.44 -18.88
CA GLY A 251 20.43 -7.47 -18.25
C GLY A 251 21.86 -7.97 -18.23
N LYS A 252 22.07 -9.24 -17.87
CA LYS A 252 23.40 -9.86 -17.85
C LYS A 252 24.00 -9.98 -19.25
N GLU A 253 23.21 -10.41 -20.23
CA GLU A 253 23.63 -10.55 -21.64
C GLU A 253 24.06 -9.21 -22.23
N ASN A 254 23.28 -8.16 -22.00
CA ASN A 254 23.62 -6.79 -22.43
C ASN A 254 24.90 -6.27 -21.77
N LEU A 255 25.09 -6.59 -20.48
CA LEU A 255 26.27 -6.17 -19.74
C LEU A 255 27.54 -6.87 -20.27
N ILE A 256 27.48 -8.17 -20.52
CA ILE A 256 28.56 -8.95 -21.13
C ILE A 256 28.87 -8.44 -22.54
N PHE A 257 27.84 -8.11 -23.33
CA PHE A 257 28.02 -7.56 -24.68
C PHE A 257 28.75 -6.21 -24.65
N THR A 258 28.38 -5.33 -23.72
CA THR A 258 28.93 -3.96 -23.65
C THR A 258 30.36 -3.92 -23.11
N LYS A 259 30.70 -4.81 -22.18
CA LYS A 259 32.01 -4.80 -21.47
C LYS A 259 33.00 -5.85 -21.97
N GLY A 260 32.55 -6.78 -22.82
CA GLY A 260 33.35 -7.92 -23.26
C GLY A 260 33.33 -9.05 -22.23
N LYS A 261 33.42 -10.30 -22.71
CA LYS A 261 33.43 -11.49 -21.85
C LYS A 261 34.83 -11.70 -21.27
N TYR A 262 34.97 -11.62 -19.96
CA TYR A 262 36.20 -12.01 -19.27
C TYR A 262 36.11 -13.48 -18.84
N THR A 263 37.10 -14.29 -19.22
CA THR A 263 37.14 -15.74 -18.93
C THR A 263 38.22 -16.13 -17.93
N ASN A 264 38.84 -15.17 -17.23
CA ASN A 264 39.79 -15.51 -16.17
C ASN A 264 39.02 -15.93 -14.92
N HIS A 265 39.04 -17.23 -14.66
CA HIS A 265 38.51 -17.84 -13.45
C HIS A 265 39.36 -17.47 -12.23
N ILE A 266 39.21 -16.24 -11.74
CA ILE A 266 39.68 -15.92 -10.39
C ILE A 266 38.76 -16.66 -9.42
N LEU A 267 39.38 -17.35 -8.46
CA LEU A 267 38.69 -18.04 -7.38
C LEU A 267 38.10 -16.98 -6.43
N MET A 268 36.99 -16.34 -6.84
CA MET A 268 36.29 -15.38 -6.01
C MET A 268 35.49 -16.12 -4.94
N ASN A 269 35.68 -15.68 -3.69
CA ASN A 269 34.83 -16.03 -2.56
C ASN A 269 33.38 -15.57 -2.82
N SER A 270 32.42 -16.12 -2.08
CA SER A 270 31.02 -15.72 -2.18
C SER A 270 30.88 -14.21 -1.95
N VAL A 271 30.12 -13.54 -2.81
CA VAL A 271 29.77 -12.13 -2.67
C VAL A 271 28.25 -12.00 -2.64
N VAL A 272 27.74 -11.65 -1.47
CA VAL A 272 26.33 -11.34 -1.26
C VAL A 272 26.15 -9.83 -1.35
N MET A 273 25.22 -9.41 -2.20
CA MET A 273 24.75 -8.04 -2.28
C MET A 273 23.45 -7.89 -1.49
N HIS A 274 23.33 -6.81 -0.74
CA HIS A 274 22.10 -6.35 -0.13
C HIS A 274 21.72 -5.01 -0.75
N ILE A 275 20.52 -4.93 -1.33
CA ILE A 275 19.96 -3.71 -1.92
C ILE A 275 18.83 -3.21 -1.03
N ASP A 276 18.82 -1.91 -0.74
CA ASP A 276 17.78 -1.25 0.05
C ASP A 276 17.49 0.15 -0.54
N MET A 277 16.25 0.38 -0.97
CA MET A 277 15.81 1.68 -1.51
C MET A 277 15.85 2.77 -0.44
N ASP A 278 16.41 3.92 -0.80
CA ASP A 278 16.61 4.99 0.17
C ASP A 278 15.32 5.72 0.51
N CYS A 279 15.04 5.81 1.82
CA CYS A 279 13.83 6.41 2.39
C CYS A 279 12.55 6.12 1.58
N PHE A 280 12.41 4.87 1.10
CA PHE A 280 11.52 4.41 0.03
C PHE A 280 10.24 5.22 -0.22
N PHE A 281 9.33 5.33 0.74
CA PHE A 281 8.06 6.03 0.52
C PHE A 281 8.22 7.53 0.22
N VAL A 282 9.24 8.18 0.77
CA VAL A 282 9.58 9.57 0.45
C VAL A 282 10.13 9.65 -0.97
N SER A 283 11.09 8.79 -1.33
CA SER A 283 11.68 8.79 -2.69
C SER A 283 10.63 8.60 -3.78
N VAL A 284 9.67 7.69 -3.57
CA VAL A 284 8.54 7.52 -4.50
C VAL A 284 7.64 8.76 -4.50
N GLY A 285 7.27 9.30 -3.33
CA GLY A 285 6.45 10.50 -3.25
C GLY A 285 7.10 11.72 -3.93
N LEU A 286 8.41 11.85 -3.87
CA LEU A 286 9.18 12.93 -4.50
C LEU A 286 9.27 12.82 -6.03
N ARG A 287 8.87 11.69 -6.65
CA ARG A 287 8.78 11.58 -8.12
C ARG A 287 7.80 12.60 -8.70
N ASN A 288 6.70 12.82 -8.00
CA ASN A 288 5.63 13.74 -8.40
C ASN A 288 5.77 15.14 -7.77
N HIS A 289 6.79 15.34 -6.92
CA HIS A 289 7.02 16.57 -6.16
C HIS A 289 8.50 17.02 -6.22
N PRO A 290 9.03 17.35 -7.41
CA PRO A 290 10.43 17.75 -7.57
C PRO A 290 10.80 19.00 -6.74
N GLU A 291 9.84 19.89 -6.47
CA GLU A 291 9.99 21.10 -5.66
C GLU A 291 10.29 20.84 -4.17
N LEU A 292 10.11 19.59 -3.73
CA LEU A 292 10.36 19.14 -2.35
C LEU A 292 11.69 18.40 -2.19
N ARG A 293 12.45 18.19 -3.27
CA ARG A 293 13.80 17.58 -3.19
C ARG A 293 14.74 18.48 -2.39
N GLY A 294 15.55 17.88 -1.51
CA GLY A 294 16.45 18.61 -0.62
C GLY A 294 15.77 19.29 0.58
N LYS A 295 14.46 19.08 0.78
CA LYS A 295 13.71 19.63 1.94
C LYS A 295 13.38 18.52 2.95
N PRO A 296 13.18 18.86 4.24
CA PRO A 296 12.72 17.89 5.23
C PRO A 296 11.27 17.47 4.91
N VAL A 297 11.12 16.25 4.40
CA VAL A 297 9.83 15.64 4.05
C VAL A 297 9.58 14.36 4.86
N ALA A 298 8.32 14.12 5.23
CA ALA A 298 7.84 12.90 5.86
C ALA A 298 6.53 12.39 5.23
N ILE A 299 6.35 11.06 5.20
CA ILE A 299 5.09 10.42 4.77
C ILE A 299 4.26 10.07 6.00
N THR A 300 3.02 10.56 6.07
CA THR A 300 2.12 10.33 7.20
C THR A 300 0.66 10.64 6.82
N HIS A 301 -0.31 10.13 7.58
CA HIS A 301 -1.74 10.39 7.30
C HIS A 301 -2.16 11.82 7.69
N ALA A 302 -1.45 12.45 8.62
CA ALA A 302 -1.77 13.79 9.10
C ALA A 302 -1.05 14.87 8.28
N ARG A 303 -1.72 16.01 8.05
CA ARG A 303 -1.09 17.17 7.40
C ARG A 303 -0.33 17.99 8.44
N SER A 304 0.87 18.45 8.08
CA SER A 304 1.61 19.48 8.83
C SER A 304 0.71 20.70 9.08
N GLY A 305 0.64 21.16 10.33
CA GLY A 305 -0.19 22.30 10.75
C GLY A 305 -1.61 21.98 11.24
N GLN A 306 -2.14 20.76 11.03
CA GLN A 306 -3.39 20.34 11.68
C GLN A 306 -3.11 19.82 13.09
N ILE A 307 -2.97 20.73 14.05
CA ILE A 307 -3.13 20.41 15.46
C ILE A 307 -4.57 19.91 15.61
N SER A 308 -4.74 18.66 16.00
CA SER A 308 -6.07 18.12 16.26
C SER A 308 -6.60 18.70 17.56
N ASN A 309 -7.10 19.94 17.53
CA ASN A 309 -7.89 20.49 18.62
C ASN A 309 -9.21 19.72 18.64
N ARG A 310 -9.24 18.64 19.43
CA ARG A 310 -10.48 17.98 19.84
C ARG A 310 -10.67 18.31 21.34
N PRO A 311 -11.33 19.43 21.66
CA PRO A 311 -11.44 19.92 23.03
C PRO A 311 -12.24 19.00 23.97
N ASP A 312 -13.02 18.04 23.45
CA ASP A 312 -13.98 17.25 24.25
C ASP A 312 -13.47 15.90 24.80
N ARG A 313 -12.19 15.55 24.63
CA ARG A 313 -11.69 14.25 25.11
C ARG A 313 -10.82 14.42 26.35
N LYS A 314 -11.32 13.94 27.49
CA LYS A 314 -10.50 13.69 28.71
C LYS A 314 -9.51 12.55 28.43
N ILE A 315 -8.48 12.81 27.64
CA ILE A 315 -7.42 11.85 27.32
C ILE A 315 -6.35 11.94 28.40
N ASN A 316 -6.21 10.89 29.22
CA ASN A 316 -5.13 10.83 30.19
C ASN A 316 -3.87 10.21 29.56
N ARG A 317 -3.15 11.01 28.76
CA ARG A 317 -1.93 10.59 28.06
C ARG A 317 -0.81 10.21 29.04
N GLU A 318 -0.69 10.96 30.13
CA GLU A 318 0.34 10.75 31.16
C GLU A 318 0.20 9.37 31.80
N LEU A 319 -1.01 8.99 32.18
CA LEU A 319 -1.29 7.65 32.74
C LEU A 319 -0.94 6.54 31.73
N GLU A 320 -1.41 6.66 30.47
CA GLU A 320 -1.14 5.62 29.46
C GLU A 320 0.36 5.47 29.19
N PHE A 321 1.09 6.59 29.15
CA PHE A 321 2.54 6.58 28.95
C PHE A 321 3.31 6.04 30.15
N ALA A 322 2.88 6.35 31.37
CA ALA A 322 3.44 5.75 32.58
C ALA A 322 3.24 4.22 32.59
N LEU A 323 2.04 3.75 32.25
CA LEU A 323 1.74 2.32 32.13
C LEU A 323 2.57 1.62 31.05
N TYR A 324 2.81 2.29 29.92
CA TYR A 324 3.75 1.76 28.93
C TYR A 324 5.15 1.62 29.53
N SER A 325 5.65 2.62 30.26
CA SER A 325 7.00 2.63 30.85
C SER A 325 7.22 1.55 31.87
N GLU A 326 6.19 1.20 32.63
CA GLU A 326 6.22 0.09 33.57
C GLU A 326 6.21 -1.29 32.87
N ARG A 327 5.38 -1.42 31.81
CA ARG A 327 5.08 -2.73 31.20
C ARG A 327 5.97 -3.11 30.03
N LEU A 328 6.60 -2.14 29.39
CA LEU A 328 7.46 -2.37 28.24
C LEU A 328 8.94 -2.31 28.63
N PRO A 329 9.80 -3.13 28.00
CA PRO A 329 11.24 -3.08 28.27
C PRO A 329 11.82 -1.70 27.96
N GLU A 330 12.86 -1.31 28.70
CA GLU A 330 13.54 -0.01 28.53
C GLU A 330 13.86 0.27 27.05
N GLY A 331 13.59 1.52 26.62
CA GLY A 331 13.76 1.94 25.23
C GLY A 331 12.64 1.50 24.27
N ALA A 332 11.62 0.76 24.73
CA ALA A 332 10.41 0.51 23.94
C ALA A 332 9.62 1.79 23.62
N ILE A 333 9.84 2.83 24.42
CA ILE A 333 9.03 4.04 24.50
C ILE A 333 9.80 5.27 23.99
N SER A 334 10.85 5.07 23.19
CA SER A 334 11.59 6.17 22.55
C SER A 334 10.77 7.08 21.61
N ARG A 335 9.44 6.86 21.53
CA ARG A 335 8.45 7.63 20.78
C ARG A 335 7.68 8.65 21.65
N ILE A 336 7.87 8.67 22.97
CA ILE A 336 6.92 9.31 23.90
C ILE A 336 7.54 10.49 24.70
N ASP A 337 8.87 10.64 24.68
CA ASP A 337 9.52 11.76 25.34
C ASP A 337 9.04 13.10 24.74
N ALA A 338 8.33 13.89 25.55
CA ALA A 338 7.85 15.25 25.27
C ALA A 338 6.73 15.42 24.21
N ILE A 339 5.66 14.60 24.26
CA ILE A 339 4.45 14.83 23.44
C ILE A 339 3.49 15.79 24.17
N ASP A 340 3.25 16.99 23.60
CA ASP A 340 2.23 17.90 24.14
C ASP A 340 0.82 17.28 24.05
N ALA A 341 -0.07 17.67 24.95
CA ALA A 341 -1.46 17.22 24.98
C ALA A 341 -2.20 17.38 23.62
N ASN A 342 -1.81 18.37 22.81
CA ASN A 342 -2.44 18.67 21.51
C ASN A 342 -1.64 18.14 20.30
N ALA A 343 -0.49 17.51 20.51
CA ALA A 343 0.38 17.06 19.43
C ALA A 343 -0.19 15.83 18.70
N SER A 344 0.07 15.75 17.38
CA SER A 344 -0.40 14.66 16.51
C SER A 344 0.34 13.35 16.80
N MET A 345 -0.42 12.29 17.08
CA MET A 345 0.05 10.92 17.29
C MET A 345 0.07 10.09 15.98
N SER A 346 0.01 10.77 14.83
CA SER A 346 0.16 10.10 13.53
C SER A 346 1.61 9.68 13.34
N GLU A 347 1.85 8.42 12.97
CA GLU A 347 3.21 7.93 12.76
C GLU A 347 3.78 8.39 11.42
N ILE A 348 5.07 8.73 11.43
CA ILE A 348 5.87 8.92 10.22
C ILE A 348 6.25 7.54 9.67
N ALA A 349 5.88 7.26 8.43
CA ALA A 349 6.24 6.01 7.74
C ALA A 349 7.68 6.02 7.28
N SER A 350 8.02 7.06 6.55
CA SER A 350 9.35 7.33 6.04
C SER A 350 9.61 8.82 6.15
N CYS A 351 10.85 9.18 6.42
CA CYS A 351 11.34 10.55 6.39
C CYS A 351 12.60 10.64 5.52
N SER A 352 12.71 11.76 4.81
CA SER A 352 13.87 12.17 4.01
C SER A 352 15.15 12.22 4.85
N TYR A 353 16.31 12.10 4.21
CA TYR A 353 17.59 12.20 4.93
C TYR A 353 17.80 13.61 5.49
N GLU A 354 17.26 14.62 4.83
CA GLU A 354 17.20 16.00 5.28
C GLU A 354 16.43 16.13 6.59
N ALA A 355 15.28 15.44 6.73
CA ALA A 355 14.55 15.37 8.00
C ALA A 355 15.34 14.58 9.07
N ARG A 356 16.06 13.51 8.68
CA ARG A 356 16.88 12.73 9.63
C ARG A 356 18.02 13.54 10.26
N LYS A 357 18.56 14.55 9.57
CA LYS A 357 19.56 15.47 10.12
C LYS A 357 19.05 16.24 11.35
N TYR A 358 17.73 16.46 11.44
CA TYR A 358 17.07 17.06 12.60
C TYR A 358 16.72 16.04 13.70
N GLY A 359 17.17 14.79 13.58
CA GLY A 359 16.87 13.72 14.54
C GLY A 359 15.52 13.02 14.32
N ILE A 360 14.77 13.37 13.25
CA ILE A 360 13.52 12.71 12.89
C ILE A 360 13.80 11.27 12.43
N LYS A 361 12.97 10.32 12.89
CA LYS A 361 13.13 8.89 12.59
C LYS A 361 11.83 8.28 12.09
N ASN A 362 11.94 7.21 11.30
CA ASN A 362 10.79 6.40 10.93
C ASN A 362 10.13 5.82 12.20
N GLY A 363 8.79 5.85 12.24
CA GLY A 363 8.01 5.44 13.41
C GLY A 363 7.87 6.50 14.51
N MET A 364 8.52 7.66 14.39
CA MET A 364 8.28 8.82 15.26
C MET A 364 6.87 9.39 15.04
N PHE A 365 6.26 9.97 16.06
CA PHE A 365 4.99 10.68 15.91
C PHE A 365 5.21 12.05 15.27
N LEU A 366 4.29 12.46 14.39
CA LEU A 366 4.36 13.73 13.67
C LEU A 366 4.45 14.93 14.61
N GLY A 367 3.74 14.90 15.74
CA GLY A 367 3.79 15.96 16.73
C GLY A 367 5.19 16.18 17.30
N GLN A 368 5.91 15.11 17.63
CA GLN A 368 7.30 15.16 18.09
C GLN A 368 8.23 15.62 16.96
N ALA A 369 8.05 15.11 15.74
CA ALA A 369 8.86 15.47 14.60
C ALA A 369 8.70 16.95 14.20
N ALA A 370 7.49 17.51 14.30
CA ALA A 370 7.21 18.92 14.03
C ALA A 370 7.87 19.86 15.04
N LYS A 371 8.10 19.40 16.28
CA LYS A 371 8.91 20.16 17.27
C LYS A 371 10.39 20.17 16.89
N LEU A 372 10.91 19.03 16.44
CA LEU A 372 12.32 18.91 16.01
C LEU A 372 12.59 19.69 14.72
N CYS A 373 11.62 19.76 13.81
CA CYS A 373 11.71 20.48 12.55
C CYS A 373 10.37 21.15 12.21
N PRO A 374 10.18 22.43 12.58
CA PRO A 374 8.95 23.17 12.26
C PRO A 374 8.68 23.32 10.75
N GLU A 375 9.73 23.26 9.92
CA GLU A 375 9.63 23.33 8.46
C GLU A 375 9.24 22.01 7.78
N LEU A 376 9.09 20.93 8.56
CA LEU A 376 8.80 19.58 8.06
C LEU A 376 7.55 19.57 7.17
N LYS A 377 7.75 19.17 5.92
CA LYS A 377 6.66 18.96 4.96
C LYS A 377 6.14 17.53 5.05
N THR A 378 4.83 17.38 4.89
CA THR A 378 4.15 16.07 4.94
C THR A 378 3.55 15.75 3.59
N LEU A 379 3.78 14.54 3.08
CA LEU A 379 3.12 14.02 1.90
C LEU A 379 2.20 12.84 2.27
N PRO A 380 1.09 12.65 1.52
CA PRO A 380 0.23 11.48 1.69
C PRO A 380 0.93 10.20 1.20
N TYR A 381 0.31 9.05 1.48
CA TYR A 381 0.76 7.77 0.94
C TYR A 381 0.41 7.66 -0.56
N ASP A 382 1.33 7.09 -1.32
CA ASP A 382 1.17 6.72 -2.73
C ASP A 382 1.34 5.20 -2.88
N PHE A 383 0.31 4.45 -2.45
CA PHE A 383 0.38 2.99 -2.38
C PHE A 383 0.60 2.32 -3.74
N GLU A 384 0.02 2.86 -4.81
CA GLU A 384 0.22 2.37 -6.18
C GLU A 384 1.65 2.63 -6.65
N GLY A 385 2.17 3.84 -6.42
CA GLY A 385 3.55 4.17 -6.74
C GLY A 385 4.57 3.27 -6.02
N TYR A 386 4.30 2.91 -4.75
CA TYR A 386 5.15 1.97 -4.01
C TYR A 386 5.15 0.59 -4.69
N LYS A 387 3.98 0.06 -5.03
CA LYS A 387 3.86 -1.24 -5.70
C LYS A 387 4.55 -1.25 -7.07
N GLU A 388 4.37 -0.18 -7.85
CA GLU A 388 5.03 0.01 -9.15
C GLU A 388 6.56 -0.05 -9.03
N VAL A 389 7.13 0.79 -8.17
CA VAL A 389 8.59 0.88 -8.01
C VAL A 389 9.18 -0.42 -7.49
N SER A 390 8.54 -1.05 -6.51
CA SER A 390 8.96 -2.37 -6.01
C SER A 390 8.97 -3.43 -7.11
N ASN A 391 7.92 -3.48 -7.94
CA ASN A 391 7.85 -4.44 -9.04
C ASN A 391 8.94 -4.19 -10.08
N THR A 392 9.22 -2.93 -10.40
CA THR A 392 10.32 -2.56 -11.28
C THR A 392 11.66 -2.96 -10.69
N LEU A 393 11.92 -2.68 -9.41
CA LEU A 393 13.15 -3.08 -8.71
C LEU A 393 13.40 -4.59 -8.80
N TYR A 394 12.41 -5.41 -8.44
CA TYR A 394 12.53 -6.87 -8.49
C TYR A 394 12.77 -7.38 -9.92
N LYS A 395 12.07 -6.82 -10.92
CA LYS A 395 12.25 -7.20 -12.33
C LYS A 395 13.61 -6.79 -12.89
N THR A 396 14.12 -5.61 -12.50
CA THR A 396 15.45 -5.15 -12.90
C THR A 396 16.52 -6.13 -12.41
N ILE A 397 16.50 -6.50 -11.12
CA ILE A 397 17.46 -7.49 -10.60
C ILE A 397 17.26 -8.88 -11.23
N ALA A 398 16.00 -9.31 -11.40
CA ALA A 398 15.68 -10.59 -12.05
C ALA A 398 16.19 -10.69 -13.50
N SER A 399 16.45 -9.56 -14.17
CA SER A 399 17.05 -9.53 -15.50
C SER A 399 18.55 -9.90 -15.51
N TYR A 400 19.19 -9.94 -14.33
CA TYR A 400 20.60 -10.31 -14.15
C TYR A 400 20.78 -11.69 -13.52
N THR A 401 19.98 -12.00 -12.49
CA THR A 401 20.00 -13.29 -11.80
C THR A 401 18.68 -13.53 -11.08
N LEU A 402 18.33 -14.79 -10.85
CA LEU A 402 17.19 -15.18 -10.00
C LEU A 402 17.61 -15.60 -8.59
N ASP A 403 18.90 -15.54 -8.27
CA ASP A 403 19.45 -15.82 -6.94
C ASP A 403 19.19 -14.67 -5.97
N ILE A 404 17.90 -14.41 -5.78
CA ILE A 404 17.31 -13.33 -5.00
C ILE A 404 16.59 -13.94 -3.79
N GLU A 405 16.93 -13.49 -2.60
CA GLU A 405 16.10 -13.67 -1.40
C GLU A 405 15.30 -12.37 -1.17
N ALA A 406 14.00 -12.44 -1.42
CA ALA A 406 13.09 -11.31 -1.20
C ALA A 406 12.88 -11.05 0.30
N VAL A 407 13.17 -9.81 0.74
CA VAL A 407 13.05 -9.41 2.16
C VAL A 407 11.79 -8.59 2.40
N SER A 408 11.60 -7.50 1.66
CA SER A 408 10.45 -6.58 1.76
C SER A 408 10.02 -6.10 0.37
N CYS A 409 9.22 -5.04 0.28
CA CYS A 409 8.91 -4.39 -1.00
C CYS A 409 10.08 -3.59 -1.58
N ASP A 410 11.05 -3.20 -0.76
CA ASP A 410 12.14 -2.28 -1.10
C ASP A 410 13.55 -2.81 -0.75
N GLU A 411 13.62 -4.06 -0.26
CA GLU A 411 14.84 -4.69 0.26
C GLU A 411 14.97 -6.13 -0.26
N MET A 412 16.17 -6.52 -0.69
CA MET A 412 16.49 -7.89 -1.09
C MET A 412 17.96 -8.24 -0.89
N TYR A 413 18.25 -9.54 -0.73
CA TYR A 413 19.60 -10.07 -0.91
C TYR A 413 19.73 -10.72 -2.28
N VAL A 414 20.91 -10.62 -2.87
CA VAL A 414 21.24 -11.18 -4.19
C VAL A 414 22.61 -11.82 -4.10
N ASP A 415 22.74 -13.07 -4.55
CA ASP A 415 24.06 -13.66 -4.79
C ASP A 415 24.58 -13.15 -6.15
N VAL A 416 25.66 -12.36 -6.11
CA VAL A 416 26.26 -11.77 -7.32
C VAL A 416 27.56 -12.47 -7.72
N THR A 417 27.94 -13.53 -7.00
CA THR A 417 29.21 -14.24 -7.22
C THR A 417 29.37 -14.68 -8.68
N GLN A 418 28.31 -15.24 -9.27
CA GLN A 418 28.34 -15.72 -10.65
C GLN A 418 28.31 -14.57 -11.67
N ILE A 419 27.56 -13.50 -11.38
CA ILE A 419 27.52 -12.30 -12.23
C ILE A 419 28.92 -11.69 -12.34
N LEU A 420 29.61 -11.51 -11.22
CA LEU A 420 30.96 -10.94 -11.19
C LEU A 420 31.96 -11.82 -11.95
N LYS A 421 31.89 -13.14 -11.80
CA LYS A 421 32.74 -14.09 -12.53
C LYS A 421 32.54 -14.04 -14.05
N GLU A 422 31.29 -13.96 -14.51
CA GLU A 422 30.99 -13.98 -15.95
C GLU A 422 31.23 -12.63 -16.64
N THR A 423 31.06 -11.53 -15.91
CA THR A 423 31.24 -10.17 -16.43
C THR A 423 32.67 -9.65 -16.25
N GLY A 424 33.43 -10.21 -15.31
CA GLY A 424 34.77 -9.72 -14.94
C GLY A 424 34.76 -8.37 -14.21
N LEU A 425 33.59 -7.90 -13.76
CA LEU A 425 33.46 -6.63 -13.05
C LEU A 425 33.99 -6.73 -11.62
N THR A 426 34.56 -5.62 -11.14
CA THR A 426 34.77 -5.42 -9.70
C THR A 426 33.42 -5.28 -8.99
N VAL A 427 33.41 -5.45 -7.67
CA VAL A 427 32.21 -5.26 -6.86
C VAL A 427 31.72 -3.82 -6.97
N GLU A 428 32.65 -2.87 -6.99
CA GLU A 428 32.41 -1.43 -7.08
C GLU A 428 31.82 -1.01 -8.42
N ASP A 429 32.30 -1.60 -9.52
CA ASP A 429 31.76 -1.35 -10.86
C ASP A 429 30.34 -1.91 -10.99
N TRP A 430 30.12 -3.14 -10.53
CA TRP A 430 28.79 -3.75 -10.49
C TRP A 430 27.80 -2.93 -9.66
N ALA A 431 28.24 -2.49 -8.47
CA ALA A 431 27.43 -1.67 -7.58
C ALA A 431 27.03 -0.34 -8.23
N SER A 432 27.95 0.32 -8.92
CA SER A 432 27.70 1.59 -9.62
C SER A 432 26.74 1.39 -10.78
N HIS A 433 26.94 0.33 -11.57
CA HIS A 433 26.08 -0.06 -12.69
C HIS A 433 24.64 -0.27 -12.22
N ILE A 434 24.43 -1.15 -11.23
CA ILE A 434 23.08 -1.53 -10.82
C ILE A 434 22.34 -0.38 -10.12
N ARG A 435 23.05 0.46 -9.35
CA ARG A 435 22.46 1.66 -8.73
C ARG A 435 22.02 2.68 -9.78
N ASN A 436 22.83 2.91 -10.81
CA ASN A 436 22.50 3.84 -11.89
C ASN A 436 21.31 3.33 -12.72
N GLU A 437 21.25 2.03 -13.00
CA GLU A 437 20.13 1.44 -13.70
C GLU A 437 18.84 1.54 -12.88
N ILE A 438 18.86 1.16 -11.60
CA ILE A 438 17.71 1.28 -10.70
C ILE A 438 17.24 2.74 -10.65
N MET A 439 18.15 3.70 -10.50
CA MET A 439 17.80 5.12 -10.50
C MET A 439 17.16 5.55 -11.82
N THR A 440 17.68 5.08 -12.96
CA THR A 440 17.15 5.40 -14.29
C THR A 440 15.73 4.87 -14.48
N VAL A 441 15.47 3.62 -14.10
CA VAL A 441 14.17 2.96 -14.36
C VAL A 441 13.11 3.27 -13.30
N THR A 442 13.50 3.58 -12.06
CA THR A 442 12.57 3.87 -10.96
C THR A 442 12.46 5.35 -10.60
N GLY A 443 13.43 6.18 -10.99
CA GLY A 443 13.58 7.55 -10.50
C GLY A 443 13.90 7.65 -9.00
N CYS A 444 14.26 6.54 -8.36
CA CYS A 444 14.50 6.45 -6.92
C CYS A 444 15.92 5.96 -6.63
N LEU A 445 16.55 6.55 -5.62
CA LEU A 445 17.88 6.17 -5.17
C LEU A 445 17.84 4.88 -4.34
N CYS A 446 18.89 4.07 -4.46
CA CYS A 446 19.13 2.93 -3.60
C CYS A 446 20.57 2.91 -3.11
N SER A 447 20.76 2.22 -1.99
CA SER A 447 22.08 1.94 -1.44
C SER A 447 22.35 0.45 -1.49
N THR A 448 23.60 0.08 -1.78
CA THR A 448 24.01 -1.33 -1.90
C THR A 448 25.16 -1.65 -0.94
N GLY A 449 25.03 -2.77 -0.24
CA GLY A 449 26.08 -3.29 0.64
C GLY A 449 26.54 -4.65 0.17
N PHE A 450 27.84 -4.92 0.29
CA PHE A 450 28.44 -6.18 -0.15
C PHE A 450 29.27 -6.80 0.96
N GLY A 451 29.27 -8.11 1.04
CA GLY A 451 30.10 -8.87 1.96
C GLY A 451 30.06 -10.37 1.66
N ALA A 452 30.81 -11.16 2.43
CA ALA A 452 30.92 -12.60 2.22
C ALA A 452 29.67 -13.39 2.63
N ASN A 453 28.75 -12.77 3.37
CA ASN A 453 27.50 -13.36 3.81
C ASN A 453 26.43 -12.28 4.02
N ARG A 454 25.20 -12.72 4.30
CA ARG A 454 24.04 -11.83 4.45
C ARG A 454 24.17 -10.80 5.57
N LEU A 455 24.82 -11.14 6.68
CA LEU A 455 25.00 -10.22 7.81
C LEU A 455 25.92 -9.07 7.39
N GLN A 456 27.08 -9.40 6.83
CA GLN A 456 28.05 -8.44 6.34
C GLN A 456 27.45 -7.52 5.28
N ALA A 457 26.74 -8.09 4.29
CA ALA A 457 26.07 -7.32 3.25
C ALA A 457 25.03 -6.32 3.84
N ARG A 458 24.21 -6.76 4.80
CA ARG A 458 23.21 -5.90 5.45
C ARG A 458 23.85 -4.75 6.23
N LEU A 459 24.90 -5.03 7.00
CA LEU A 459 25.61 -4.00 7.78
C LEU A 459 26.35 -3.03 6.85
N ALA A 460 26.97 -3.54 5.79
CA ALA A 460 27.60 -2.73 4.76
C ALA A 460 26.61 -1.72 4.15
N THR A 461 25.36 -2.12 3.89
CA THR A 461 24.34 -1.19 3.39
C THR A 461 24.03 -0.07 4.37
N ARG A 462 24.07 -0.32 5.69
CA ARG A 462 23.87 0.75 6.68
C ARG A 462 24.97 1.82 6.58
N LYS A 463 26.22 1.41 6.37
CA LYS A 463 27.35 2.31 6.13
C LYS A 463 27.28 2.99 4.76
N ALA A 464 26.71 2.33 3.76
CA ALA A 464 26.54 2.86 2.41
C ALA A 464 25.47 3.97 2.31
N LYS A 465 24.47 3.98 3.21
CA LYS A 465 23.36 4.94 3.16
C LYS A 465 23.78 6.36 3.55
N PRO A 466 23.28 7.42 2.89
CA PRO A 466 22.34 7.42 1.75
C PRO A 466 23.01 7.33 0.38
N ALA A 467 22.27 6.77 -0.59
CA ALA A 467 22.56 6.76 -2.02
C ALA A 467 24.00 6.36 -2.35
N GLY A 468 24.55 5.40 -1.61
CA GLY A 468 25.95 4.99 -1.71
C GLY A 468 26.11 3.49 -1.89
N GLN A 469 27.37 3.07 -1.91
CA GLN A 469 27.74 1.66 -1.93
C GLN A 469 28.89 1.41 -0.98
N TYR A 470 28.93 0.23 -0.37
CA TYR A 470 30.04 -0.17 0.48
C TYR A 470 30.31 -1.66 0.37
N TYR A 471 31.56 -2.04 0.14
CA TYR A 471 32.00 -3.42 0.14
C TYR A 471 32.83 -3.68 1.39
N LEU A 472 32.34 -4.55 2.27
CA LEU A 472 33.09 -5.02 3.42
C LEU A 472 34.03 -6.14 2.99
N GLN A 473 35.31 -5.79 2.79
CA GLN A 473 36.35 -6.74 2.42
C GLN A 473 36.73 -7.64 3.61
N ALA A 474 37.23 -8.84 3.32
CA ALA A 474 37.53 -9.86 4.32
C ALA A 474 38.49 -9.36 5.41
N ASP A 475 39.51 -8.60 5.03
CA ASP A 475 40.55 -8.09 5.94
C ASP A 475 40.02 -7.03 6.91
N ASP A 476 38.92 -6.34 6.56
CA ASP A 476 38.33 -5.28 7.37
C ASP A 476 37.24 -5.80 8.33
N VAL A 477 36.79 -7.06 8.19
CA VAL A 477 35.62 -7.58 8.91
C VAL A 477 35.77 -7.48 10.42
N GLU A 478 36.91 -7.88 10.98
CA GLU A 478 37.09 -7.94 12.43
C GLU A 478 37.00 -6.55 13.07
N MET A 479 37.76 -5.60 12.53
CA MET A 479 37.77 -4.20 12.99
C MET A 479 36.40 -3.53 12.77
N TYR A 480 35.82 -3.70 11.59
CA TYR A 480 34.50 -3.16 11.27
C TYR A 480 33.44 -3.67 12.25
N MET A 481 33.43 -4.98 12.52
CA MET A 481 32.43 -5.59 13.36
C MET A 481 32.55 -5.13 14.80
N ALA A 482 33.75 -4.93 15.35
CA ALA A 482 33.96 -4.51 16.74
C ALA A 482 33.21 -3.21 17.09
N GLU A 483 33.13 -2.26 16.16
CA GLU A 483 32.47 -0.96 16.35
C GLU A 483 30.94 -1.01 16.25
N ILE A 484 30.37 -2.11 15.73
CA ILE A 484 28.93 -2.20 15.47
C ILE A 484 28.13 -2.22 16.79
N PRO A 485 27.16 -1.30 16.97
CA PRO A 485 26.25 -1.35 18.10
C PRO A 485 25.38 -2.60 18.05
N LEU A 486 25.12 -3.23 19.20
CA LEU A 486 24.28 -4.45 19.25
C LEU A 486 22.86 -4.22 18.75
N ALA A 487 22.34 -2.99 18.86
CA ALA A 487 21.04 -2.60 18.33
C ALA A 487 20.92 -2.72 16.80
N ASP A 488 22.05 -2.76 16.09
CA ASP A 488 22.11 -2.84 14.64
C ASP A 488 22.20 -4.28 14.13
N LEU A 489 22.45 -5.26 15.02
CA LEU A 489 22.52 -6.66 14.66
C LEU A 489 21.12 -7.25 14.41
N PRO A 490 20.95 -8.07 13.36
CA PRO A 490 19.69 -8.73 13.07
C PRO A 490 19.36 -9.76 14.16
N GLY A 491 18.19 -9.60 14.78
CA GLY A 491 17.72 -10.47 15.87
C GLY A 491 17.92 -9.90 17.27
N VAL A 492 18.65 -8.79 17.41
CA VAL A 492 18.78 -8.07 18.69
C VAL A 492 17.69 -7.00 18.77
N GLY A 493 16.52 -7.42 19.26
CA GLY A 493 15.42 -6.50 19.58
C GLY A 493 15.66 -5.73 20.88
N ARG A 494 14.76 -4.78 21.19
CA ARG A 494 14.87 -3.92 22.38
C ARG A 494 14.98 -4.69 23.70
N ALA A 495 14.19 -5.76 23.86
CA ALA A 495 14.24 -6.61 25.05
C ALA A 495 15.59 -7.31 25.21
N THR A 496 16.09 -7.92 24.12
CA THR A 496 17.42 -8.55 24.11
C THR A 496 18.52 -7.53 24.37
N LEU A 497 18.42 -6.34 23.78
CA LEU A 497 19.37 -5.25 23.96
C LEU A 497 19.42 -4.77 25.42
N ALA A 498 18.26 -4.59 26.07
CA ALA A 498 18.20 -4.20 27.48
C ALA A 498 18.92 -5.23 28.37
N LYS A 499 18.66 -6.52 28.15
CA LYS A 499 19.36 -7.62 28.84
C LYS A 499 20.87 -7.58 28.64
N LEU A 500 21.32 -7.39 27.39
CA LEU A 500 22.75 -7.30 27.06
C LEU A 500 23.42 -6.07 27.70
N ARG A 501 22.72 -4.93 27.75
CA ARG A 501 23.19 -3.72 28.42
C ARG A 501 23.32 -3.89 29.93
N ASN A 502 22.43 -4.67 30.56
CA ASN A 502 22.55 -5.02 31.98
C ASN A 502 23.80 -5.85 32.26
N LEU A 503 24.34 -6.57 31.26
CA LEU A 503 25.64 -7.24 31.32
C LEU A 503 26.82 -6.30 30.96
N GLY A 504 26.58 -5.02 30.71
CA GLY A 504 27.58 -4.06 30.26
C GLY A 504 27.94 -4.15 28.77
N LEU A 505 27.20 -4.91 27.96
CA LEU A 505 27.48 -5.14 26.54
C LEU A 505 26.71 -4.16 25.67
N ASN A 506 27.42 -3.34 24.88
CA ASN A 506 26.83 -2.31 24.02
C ASN A 506 27.20 -2.48 22.54
N THR A 507 28.40 -3.00 22.29
CA THR A 507 28.97 -3.21 20.95
C THR A 507 29.28 -4.68 20.71
N CYS A 508 29.48 -5.03 19.45
CA CYS A 508 30.01 -6.33 19.08
C CYS A 508 31.39 -6.59 19.70
N GLY A 509 32.26 -5.57 19.83
CA GLY A 509 33.56 -5.69 20.50
C GLY A 509 33.41 -6.19 21.95
N ASP A 510 32.46 -5.65 22.70
CA ASP A 510 32.16 -6.12 24.06
C ASP A 510 31.75 -7.60 24.06
N VAL A 511 30.88 -7.98 23.12
CA VAL A 511 30.43 -9.37 22.94
C VAL A 511 31.58 -10.29 22.55
N GLN A 512 32.52 -9.85 21.72
CA GLN A 512 33.67 -10.66 21.28
C GLN A 512 34.57 -11.07 22.44
N VAL A 513 34.73 -10.20 23.45
CA VAL A 513 35.54 -10.46 24.65
C VAL A 513 34.74 -11.23 25.73
N ALA A 514 33.44 -10.99 25.84
CA ALA A 514 32.60 -11.60 26.87
C ALA A 514 32.53 -13.15 26.79
N SER A 515 32.43 -13.82 27.94
CA SER A 515 32.28 -15.28 27.98
C SER A 515 30.96 -15.74 27.34
N LEU A 516 31.03 -16.75 26.47
CA LEU A 516 29.84 -17.33 25.84
C LEU A 516 28.83 -17.83 26.87
N LYS A 517 29.30 -18.42 27.98
CA LYS A 517 28.42 -18.92 29.05
C LYS A 517 27.60 -17.82 29.70
N VAL A 518 28.18 -16.63 29.90
CA VAL A 518 27.50 -15.47 30.49
C VAL A 518 26.40 -14.98 29.55
N ILE A 519 26.72 -14.80 28.27
CA ILE A 519 25.73 -14.38 27.26
C ILE A 519 24.58 -15.41 27.18
N GLN A 520 24.91 -16.70 27.12
CA GLN A 520 23.92 -17.77 27.04
C GLN A 520 23.02 -17.86 28.27
N SER A 521 23.54 -17.54 29.47
CA SER A 521 22.74 -17.53 30.69
C SER A 521 21.64 -16.46 30.68
N GLU A 522 21.84 -15.36 29.95
CA GLU A 522 20.92 -14.22 29.94
C GLU A 522 19.90 -14.27 28.78
N ILE A 523 20.36 -14.64 27.58
CA ILE A 523 19.53 -14.63 26.35
C ILE A 523 19.24 -16.02 25.77
N GLY A 524 19.76 -17.08 26.40
CA GLY A 524 19.58 -18.47 25.99
C GLY A 524 20.68 -19.00 25.07
N GLN A 525 20.82 -20.33 25.03
CA GLN A 525 21.95 -21.01 24.40
C GLN A 525 22.13 -20.66 22.91
N LYS A 526 21.08 -20.85 22.11
CA LYS A 526 21.11 -20.62 20.66
C LYS A 526 21.27 -19.14 20.30
N ALA A 527 20.60 -18.26 21.04
CA ALA A 527 20.68 -16.81 20.80
C ALA A 527 22.07 -16.28 21.18
N GLY A 528 22.65 -16.76 22.28
CA GLY A 528 24.00 -16.40 22.70
C GLY A 528 25.08 -16.87 21.74
N GLU A 529 24.96 -18.10 21.23
CA GLU A 529 25.87 -18.61 20.18
C GLU A 529 25.75 -17.81 18.88
N THR A 530 24.53 -17.57 18.42
CA THR A 530 24.27 -16.75 17.23
C THR A 530 24.85 -15.35 17.40
N LEU A 531 24.64 -14.71 18.55
CA LEU A 531 25.16 -13.37 18.84
C LEU A 531 26.70 -13.36 18.84
N LYS A 532 27.32 -14.40 19.39
CA LYS A 532 28.78 -14.54 19.43
C LYS A 532 29.38 -14.71 18.04
N GLU A 533 28.76 -15.50 17.17
CA GLU A 533 29.16 -15.63 15.76
C GLU A 533 28.95 -14.32 15.00
N GLN A 534 27.76 -13.72 15.12
CA GLN A 534 27.43 -12.46 14.45
C GLN A 534 28.34 -11.32 14.88
N SER A 535 28.76 -11.26 16.15
CA SER A 535 29.71 -10.25 16.63
C SER A 535 31.05 -10.28 15.90
N ARG A 536 31.42 -11.41 15.26
CA ARG A 536 32.62 -11.57 14.43
C ARG A 536 32.33 -11.53 12.93
N GLY A 537 31.14 -11.08 12.54
CA GLY A 537 30.73 -11.03 11.13
C GLY A 537 30.44 -12.39 10.50
N LEU A 538 30.26 -13.43 11.31
CA LEU A 538 29.95 -14.78 10.84
C LEU A 538 28.45 -15.00 10.78
N ASP A 539 27.95 -15.35 9.59
CA ASP A 539 26.59 -15.84 9.40
C ASP A 539 26.61 -17.01 8.42
N ARG A 540 26.37 -18.22 8.95
CA ARG A 540 26.43 -19.48 8.19
C ARG A 540 25.14 -19.78 7.43
N ARG A 541 24.10 -18.96 7.58
CA ARG A 541 22.80 -19.20 6.95
C ARG A 541 22.90 -18.90 5.45
N PRO A 542 22.59 -19.86 4.56
CA PRO A 542 22.55 -19.57 3.14
C PRO A 542 21.40 -18.62 2.82
N LEU A 543 21.47 -17.99 1.65
CA LEU A 543 20.32 -17.29 1.10
C LEU A 543 19.20 -18.29 0.82
N ASN A 544 17.96 -17.92 1.18
CA ASN A 544 16.79 -18.75 0.92
C ASN A 544 16.04 -18.26 -0.30
N PHE A 545 16.21 -18.96 -1.42
CA PHE A 545 15.55 -18.65 -2.68
C PHE A 545 14.13 -19.25 -2.82
N HIS A 546 13.73 -20.14 -1.92
CA HIS A 546 12.42 -20.79 -1.96
C HIS A 546 11.64 -20.56 -0.66
N HIS A 547 10.58 -19.75 -0.76
CA HIS A 547 9.75 -19.41 0.38
C HIS A 547 8.38 -20.08 0.30
N GLU A 548 8.16 -21.11 1.13
CA GLU A 548 6.83 -21.71 1.30
C GLU A 548 6.07 -21.03 2.44
N ARG A 549 4.83 -20.62 2.16
CA ARG A 549 3.96 -19.96 3.14
C ARG A 549 3.44 -20.99 4.16
N LYS A 550 3.63 -20.71 5.45
CA LYS A 550 3.24 -21.61 6.56
C LYS A 550 1.94 -21.21 7.28
N SER A 551 1.52 -19.96 7.11
CA SER A 551 0.31 -19.40 7.72
C SER A 551 -0.30 -18.27 6.90
N VAL A 552 -1.59 -18.03 7.11
CA VAL A 552 -2.37 -16.91 6.60
C VAL A 552 -3.09 -16.26 7.77
N SER A 553 -3.04 -14.95 7.90
CA SER A 553 -3.77 -14.24 8.95
C SER A 553 -4.30 -12.90 8.47
N ALA A 554 -5.27 -12.38 9.23
CA ALA A 554 -5.77 -11.02 9.14
C ALA A 554 -5.95 -10.51 10.58
N GLU A 555 -5.34 -9.37 10.88
CA GLU A 555 -5.35 -8.78 12.22
C GLU A 555 -5.64 -7.29 12.14
N VAL A 556 -6.51 -6.82 13.03
CA VAL A 556 -6.92 -5.42 13.12
C VAL A 556 -6.85 -4.99 14.59
N ASN A 557 -5.89 -4.12 14.89
CA ASN A 557 -5.60 -3.60 16.24
C ASN A 557 -5.76 -2.07 16.32
N TYR A 558 -6.59 -1.52 15.44
CA TYR A 558 -6.91 -0.09 15.36
C TYR A 558 -8.41 0.04 15.07
N GLY A 559 -9.09 1.01 15.67
CA GLY A 559 -10.51 1.27 15.42
C GLY A 559 -11.49 0.23 15.98
N ILE A 560 -11.02 -0.78 16.73
CA ILE A 560 -11.88 -1.77 17.38
C ILE A 560 -12.60 -1.13 18.58
N ARG A 561 -13.89 -0.84 18.42
CA ARG A 561 -14.79 -0.33 19.46
C ARG A 561 -16.18 -0.89 19.16
N PHE A 562 -16.75 -1.64 20.09
CA PHE A 562 -18.09 -2.23 19.96
C PHE A 562 -19.00 -1.75 21.08
N LYS A 563 -20.26 -1.44 20.74
CA LYS A 563 -21.33 -1.09 21.68
C LYS A 563 -22.24 -2.26 21.98
N THR A 564 -22.38 -3.18 21.03
CA THR A 564 -23.20 -4.37 21.16
C THR A 564 -22.40 -5.63 20.81
N LEU A 565 -22.87 -6.77 21.32
CA LEU A 565 -22.26 -8.06 20.99
C LEU A 565 -22.46 -8.41 19.50
N ASP A 566 -23.57 -7.99 18.89
CA ASP A 566 -23.86 -8.23 17.48
C ASP A 566 -22.87 -7.51 16.56
N GLU A 567 -22.47 -6.28 16.87
CA GLU A 567 -21.40 -5.58 16.15
C GLU A 567 -20.08 -6.38 16.18
N CYS A 568 -19.73 -6.94 17.34
CA CYS A 568 -18.55 -7.79 17.48
C CYS A 568 -18.65 -9.06 16.62
N HIS A 569 -19.80 -9.76 16.66
CA HIS A 569 -20.02 -10.96 15.85
C HIS A 569 -19.98 -10.67 14.35
N ASN A 570 -20.61 -9.57 13.90
CA ASN A 570 -20.56 -9.14 12.50
C ASN A 570 -19.12 -8.84 12.07
N PHE A 571 -18.32 -8.21 12.93
CA PHE A 571 -16.91 -7.98 12.64
C PHE A 571 -16.10 -9.28 12.57
N LEU A 572 -16.33 -10.24 13.47
CA LEU A 572 -15.69 -11.57 13.41
C LEU A 572 -16.03 -12.30 12.10
N GLN A 573 -17.27 -12.17 11.62
CA GLN A 573 -17.68 -12.74 10.34
C GLN A 573 -16.96 -12.07 9.16
N SER A 574 -16.92 -10.74 9.13
CA SER A 574 -16.20 -9.98 8.10
C SER A 574 -14.70 -10.32 8.07
N LEU A 575 -14.06 -10.43 9.24
CA LEU A 575 -12.65 -10.81 9.33
C LEU A 575 -12.42 -12.27 8.91
N SER A 576 -13.38 -13.17 9.18
CA SER A 576 -13.33 -14.57 8.71
C SER A 576 -13.38 -14.64 7.18
N ASN A 577 -14.23 -13.83 6.54
CA ASN A 577 -14.30 -13.71 5.08
C ASN A 577 -12.98 -13.20 4.49
N GLU A 578 -12.36 -12.19 5.12
CA GLU A 578 -11.06 -11.66 4.71
C GLU A 578 -9.95 -12.73 4.77
N VAL A 579 -9.86 -13.47 5.89
CA VAL A 579 -8.88 -14.56 6.02
C VAL A 579 -9.13 -15.66 4.99
N TYR A 580 -10.40 -15.99 4.73
CA TYR A 580 -10.76 -16.94 3.69
C TYR A 580 -10.31 -16.49 2.30
N SER A 581 -10.57 -15.23 1.92
CA SER A 581 -10.12 -14.69 0.63
C SER A 581 -8.62 -14.86 0.46
N ARG A 582 -7.83 -14.47 1.47
CA ARG A 582 -6.37 -14.62 1.45
C ARG A 582 -5.90 -16.08 1.37
N LEU A 583 -6.64 -17.01 1.96
CA LEU A 583 -6.36 -18.44 1.89
C LEU A 583 -6.64 -18.99 0.48
N ASN A 584 -7.75 -18.56 -0.11
CA ASN A 584 -8.17 -18.95 -1.45
C ASN A 584 -7.22 -18.39 -2.53
N ASP A 585 -6.75 -17.14 -2.37
CA ASP A 585 -5.82 -16.48 -3.31
C ASP A 585 -4.50 -17.24 -3.47
N ILE A 586 -4.06 -17.94 -2.41
CA ILE A 586 -2.84 -18.77 -2.44
C ILE A 586 -3.12 -20.25 -2.76
N GLY A 587 -4.38 -20.63 -3.01
CA GLY A 587 -4.76 -22.01 -3.35
C GLY A 587 -4.48 -23.04 -2.25
N MET A 588 -4.63 -22.64 -0.98
CA MET A 588 -4.36 -23.50 0.17
C MET A 588 -5.64 -23.82 0.95
N ARG A 589 -5.57 -24.85 1.80
CA ARG A 589 -6.53 -25.13 2.89
C ARG A 589 -5.79 -25.20 4.22
N ALA A 590 -6.49 -25.14 5.34
CA ALA A 590 -5.85 -25.14 6.67
C ALA A 590 -6.44 -26.18 7.63
N ARG A 591 -5.70 -26.51 8.70
CA ARG A 591 -6.14 -27.41 9.78
C ARG A 591 -6.22 -26.75 11.14
N CYS A 592 -5.49 -25.66 11.35
CA CYS A 592 -5.40 -25.01 12.65
C CYS A 592 -5.83 -23.55 12.54
N LEU A 593 -6.77 -23.14 13.40
CA LEU A 593 -7.25 -21.78 13.55
C LEU A 593 -6.81 -21.24 14.91
N THR A 594 -6.30 -20.02 14.93
CA THR A 594 -5.91 -19.28 16.15
C THR A 594 -6.65 -17.95 16.17
N LEU A 595 -7.32 -17.67 17.28
CA LEU A 595 -7.93 -16.39 17.59
C LEU A 595 -7.04 -15.67 18.60
N LYS A 596 -6.67 -14.44 18.28
CA LYS A 596 -5.95 -13.52 19.16
C LYS A 596 -6.80 -12.28 19.40
N LEU A 597 -6.92 -11.88 20.67
CA LEU A 597 -7.67 -10.72 21.10
C LEU A 597 -6.76 -9.81 21.92
N LEU A 598 -6.86 -8.50 21.68
CA LEU A 598 -6.33 -7.50 22.59
C LEU A 598 -7.49 -6.94 23.40
N VAL A 599 -7.39 -7.00 24.72
CA VAL A 599 -8.38 -6.49 25.67
C VAL A 599 -7.74 -5.37 26.48
N ARG A 600 -8.43 -4.25 26.65
CA ARG A 600 -7.95 -3.12 27.47
C ARG A 600 -7.57 -3.62 28.87
N ALA A 601 -6.38 -3.26 29.33
CA ALA A 601 -5.98 -3.57 30.70
C ALA A 601 -6.87 -2.81 31.71
N ALA A 602 -7.13 -3.40 32.87
CA ALA A 602 -8.12 -2.86 33.81
C ALA A 602 -7.81 -1.42 34.27
N ASP A 603 -6.53 -1.13 34.49
CA ASP A 603 -5.94 0.15 34.91
C ASP A 603 -5.70 1.14 33.75
N ALA A 604 -5.83 0.70 32.49
CA ALA A 604 -5.62 1.55 31.34
C ALA A 604 -6.83 2.46 31.07
N PRO A 605 -6.63 3.70 30.59
CA PRO A 605 -7.73 4.60 30.27
C PRO A 605 -8.62 4.04 29.14
N ILE A 606 -9.91 4.36 29.20
CA ILE A 606 -10.89 3.92 28.18
C ILE A 606 -10.58 4.57 26.82
N GLU A 607 -10.39 5.89 26.82
CA GLU A 607 -9.96 6.67 25.66
C GLU A 607 -8.44 6.67 25.58
N THR A 608 -7.92 6.25 24.42
CA THR A 608 -6.50 6.05 24.18
C THR A 608 -5.82 7.32 23.67
N ALA A 609 -4.54 7.49 24.00
CA ALA A 609 -3.70 8.63 23.64
C ALA A 609 -3.59 8.77 22.12
N LYS A 610 -3.33 7.67 21.42
CA LYS A 610 -3.45 7.60 19.97
C LYS A 610 -4.91 7.40 19.60
N PHE A 611 -5.47 8.34 18.85
CA PHE A 611 -6.85 8.27 18.36
C PHE A 611 -7.14 6.90 17.73
N LEU A 612 -8.17 6.21 18.23
CA LEU A 612 -8.56 4.85 17.84
C LEU A 612 -7.49 3.76 17.97
N GLY A 613 -6.34 4.05 18.59
CA GLY A 613 -5.34 3.05 18.93
C GLY A 613 -5.88 2.00 19.91
N HIS A 614 -5.18 0.87 20.01
CA HIS A 614 -5.55 -0.18 20.96
C HIS A 614 -5.26 0.22 22.41
N GLY A 615 -4.22 1.04 22.66
CA GLY A 615 -3.81 1.44 24.00
C GLY A 615 -3.07 0.35 24.76
N VAL A 616 -3.02 0.43 26.08
CA VAL A 616 -2.43 -0.62 26.93
C VAL A 616 -3.42 -1.78 27.02
N CYS A 617 -3.00 -2.98 26.62
CA CYS A 617 -3.86 -4.15 26.49
C CYS A 617 -3.18 -5.42 26.99
N ASP A 618 -4.00 -6.36 27.43
CA ASP A 618 -3.64 -7.76 27.64
C ASP A 618 -3.93 -8.56 26.37
N SER A 619 -3.06 -9.53 26.06
CA SER A 619 -3.20 -10.39 24.87
C SER A 619 -3.76 -11.75 25.25
N LEU A 620 -4.95 -12.06 24.75
CA LEU A 620 -5.58 -13.38 24.93
C LEU A 620 -5.49 -14.16 23.61
N THR A 621 -4.97 -15.38 23.66
CA THR A 621 -4.81 -16.22 22.46
C THR A 621 -5.38 -17.61 22.72
N LYS A 622 -6.16 -18.13 21.78
CA LYS A 622 -6.67 -19.51 21.82
C LYS A 622 -6.63 -20.12 20.43
N SER A 623 -6.33 -21.41 20.36
CA SER A 623 -6.21 -22.13 19.08
C SER A 623 -7.01 -23.43 19.10
N THR A 624 -7.46 -23.85 17.94
CA THR A 624 -8.10 -25.15 17.71
C THR A 624 -7.50 -25.79 16.47
N THR A 625 -7.19 -27.08 16.53
CA THR A 625 -6.91 -27.88 15.33
C THR A 625 -8.19 -28.66 15.02
N SER A 626 -8.85 -28.32 13.92
CA SER A 626 -10.09 -28.96 13.53
C SER A 626 -9.81 -30.26 12.76
N ASN A 627 -10.59 -31.30 13.03
CA ASN A 627 -10.62 -32.51 12.21
C ASN A 627 -11.21 -32.20 10.82
N VAL A 628 -12.08 -31.18 10.75
CA VAL A 628 -12.65 -30.66 9.51
C VAL A 628 -11.63 -29.77 8.82
N ILE A 629 -11.50 -29.92 7.51
CA ILE A 629 -10.64 -29.07 6.69
C ILE A 629 -11.24 -27.67 6.67
N ILE A 630 -10.42 -26.65 6.93
CA ILE A 630 -10.82 -25.26 6.85
C ILE A 630 -10.65 -24.80 5.40
N ASN A 631 -11.77 -24.71 4.68
CA ASN A 631 -11.85 -24.29 3.28
C ASN A 631 -13.13 -23.49 2.95
N ASP A 632 -13.84 -23.01 3.97
CA ASP A 632 -15.09 -22.24 3.84
C ASP A 632 -15.11 -21.11 4.89
N PRO A 633 -15.51 -19.88 4.52
CA PRO A 633 -15.61 -18.76 5.45
C PRO A 633 -16.56 -19.02 6.64
N GLN A 634 -17.64 -19.79 6.45
CA GLN A 634 -18.60 -20.13 7.51
C GLN A 634 -17.98 -21.08 8.54
N ILE A 635 -17.10 -22.00 8.11
CA ILE A 635 -16.35 -22.85 9.03
C ILE A 635 -15.40 -22.01 9.87
N ILE A 636 -14.68 -21.07 9.25
CA ILE A 636 -13.78 -20.14 9.94
C ILE A 636 -14.55 -19.33 10.98
N TYR A 637 -15.71 -18.77 10.60
CA TYR A 637 -16.53 -17.98 11.52
C TYR A 637 -17.05 -18.82 12.70
N LYS A 638 -17.60 -20.03 12.45
CA LYS A 638 -18.10 -20.90 13.52
C LYS A 638 -17.00 -21.28 14.53
N GLU A 639 -15.83 -21.66 14.04
CA GLU A 639 -14.69 -22.00 14.90
C GLU A 639 -14.17 -20.77 15.65
N THR A 640 -14.07 -19.62 14.97
CA THR A 640 -13.67 -18.35 15.59
C THR A 640 -14.64 -17.94 16.69
N LYS A 641 -15.96 -18.01 16.45
CA LYS A 641 -16.99 -17.72 17.43
C LYS A 641 -16.92 -18.68 18.61
N SER A 642 -16.71 -19.98 18.37
CA SER A 642 -16.51 -20.98 19.43
C SER A 642 -15.31 -20.65 20.31
N LEU A 643 -14.19 -20.21 19.72
CA LEU A 643 -13.02 -19.75 20.49
C LEU A 643 -13.30 -18.47 21.26
N TYR A 644 -14.01 -17.51 20.65
CA TYR A 644 -14.43 -16.27 21.28
C TYR A 644 -15.31 -16.53 22.51
N ASP A 645 -16.36 -17.35 22.36
CA ASP A 645 -17.29 -17.74 23.43
C ASP A 645 -16.55 -18.46 24.58
N LYS A 646 -15.51 -19.26 24.26
CA LYS A 646 -14.64 -19.92 25.25
C LYS A 646 -13.64 -19.00 25.95
N ILE A 647 -13.34 -17.83 25.39
CA ILE A 647 -12.53 -16.79 26.05
C ILE A 647 -13.45 -15.91 26.89
N ASN A 648 -14.67 -15.66 26.40
CA ASN A 648 -15.69 -14.81 26.99
C ASN A 648 -15.16 -13.43 27.44
N PRO A 649 -14.53 -12.66 26.53
CA PRO A 649 -13.99 -11.35 26.88
C PRO A 649 -15.11 -10.32 27.05
N VAL A 650 -14.86 -9.27 27.83
CA VAL A 650 -15.74 -8.09 27.87
C VAL A 650 -15.65 -7.37 26.53
N PHE A 651 -16.70 -7.46 25.70
CA PHE A 651 -16.67 -6.98 24.31
C PHE A 651 -16.41 -5.47 24.18
N SER A 652 -16.82 -4.65 25.17
CA SER A 652 -16.56 -3.21 25.19
C SER A 652 -15.09 -2.86 25.44
N ASP A 653 -14.33 -3.79 26.02
CA ASP A 653 -12.90 -3.67 26.26
C ASP A 653 -12.04 -4.29 25.15
N LEU A 654 -12.65 -4.84 24.09
CA LEU A 654 -11.89 -5.27 22.92
C LEU A 654 -11.22 -4.07 22.24
N ARG A 655 -9.96 -4.28 21.85
CA ARG A 655 -9.07 -3.28 21.24
C ARG A 655 -8.33 -3.83 20.02
N GLY A 656 -8.35 -5.14 19.82
CA GLY A 656 -7.71 -5.81 18.69
C GLY A 656 -8.24 -7.21 18.49
N ILE A 657 -8.35 -7.64 17.23
CA ILE A 657 -8.80 -8.97 16.85
C ILE A 657 -7.93 -9.48 15.70
N GLY A 658 -7.42 -10.70 15.85
CA GLY A 658 -6.65 -11.41 14.85
C GLY A 658 -7.11 -12.84 14.66
N ILE A 659 -7.27 -13.25 13.40
CA ILE A 659 -7.56 -14.64 13.01
C ILE A 659 -6.37 -15.14 12.20
N GLN A 660 -5.81 -16.28 12.60
CA GLN A 660 -4.70 -16.92 11.92
C GLN A 660 -5.01 -18.38 11.59
N LEU A 661 -4.78 -18.76 10.33
CA LEU A 661 -4.79 -20.12 9.83
C LEU A 661 -3.36 -20.64 9.67
N SER A 662 -3.11 -21.85 10.13
CA SER A 662 -1.83 -22.54 10.04
C SER A 662 -2.02 -24.03 9.75
N LYS A 663 -0.90 -24.77 9.59
CA LYS A 663 -0.90 -26.14 9.04
C LYS A 663 -1.57 -26.13 7.67
N LEU A 664 -1.00 -25.34 6.77
CA LEU A 664 -1.51 -25.17 5.42
C LEU A 664 -1.23 -26.43 4.60
N GLU A 665 -2.20 -26.82 3.78
CA GLU A 665 -2.11 -27.94 2.85
C GLU A 665 -2.48 -27.43 1.44
N LYS A 666 -1.79 -27.92 0.40
CA LYS A 666 -2.15 -27.60 -0.99
C LYS A 666 -3.51 -28.21 -1.33
N ILE A 667 -4.33 -27.47 -2.07
CA ILE A 667 -5.54 -28.03 -2.65
C ILE A 667 -5.11 -29.05 -3.71
N ALA A 668 -5.42 -30.33 -3.49
CA ALA A 668 -5.12 -31.36 -4.49
C ALA A 668 -5.89 -31.04 -5.78
N PRO A 669 -5.28 -31.17 -6.97
CA PRO A 669 -6.02 -31.06 -8.21
C PRO A 669 -7.14 -32.09 -8.18
N ILE A 670 -8.36 -31.67 -8.52
CA ILE A 670 -9.49 -32.59 -8.69
C ILE A 670 -9.03 -33.61 -9.72
N ASN A 671 -8.85 -34.86 -9.30
CA ASN A 671 -8.45 -35.93 -10.19
C ASN A 671 -9.62 -36.15 -11.14
N THR A 672 -9.55 -35.54 -12.33
CA THR A 672 -10.62 -35.54 -13.34
C THR A 672 -11.04 -36.95 -13.71
N THR A 673 -10.12 -37.91 -13.58
CA THR A 673 -10.37 -39.35 -13.75
C THR A 673 -11.38 -39.89 -12.73
N LEU A 674 -11.26 -39.51 -11.45
CA LEU A 674 -12.17 -39.94 -10.37
C LEU A 674 -13.53 -39.24 -10.45
N SER A 675 -13.56 -37.94 -10.78
CA SER A 675 -14.83 -37.23 -10.99
C SER A 675 -15.58 -37.73 -12.23
N ASN A 676 -14.87 -38.10 -13.30
CA ASN A 676 -15.47 -38.73 -14.47
C ASN A 676 -15.90 -40.18 -14.20
N PHE A 677 -15.24 -40.88 -13.29
CA PHE A 677 -15.63 -42.22 -12.85
C PHE A 677 -16.89 -42.19 -11.98
N CYS A 678 -16.97 -41.26 -11.02
CA CYS A 678 -18.17 -41.07 -10.19
C CYS A 678 -19.36 -40.50 -10.99
N GLY A 679 -19.12 -39.58 -11.94
CA GLY A 679 -20.19 -39.02 -12.78
C GLY A 679 -20.78 -39.98 -13.81
N ARG A 680 -20.13 -41.13 -14.08
CA ARG A 680 -20.67 -42.18 -14.97
C ARG A 680 -21.68 -43.09 -14.28
N HIS A 681 -21.73 -43.13 -12.96
CA HIS A 681 -22.72 -43.95 -12.24
C HIS A 681 -24.11 -43.30 -12.17
N ASP A 682 -24.21 -41.97 -12.31
CA ASP A 682 -25.48 -41.25 -12.27
C ASP A 682 -26.20 -41.18 -13.64
N GLN A 683 -25.60 -41.72 -14.71
CA GLN A 683 -26.25 -41.89 -16.03
C GLN A 683 -26.65 -43.34 -16.34
N ALA A 684 -26.39 -44.26 -15.40
CA ALA A 684 -26.81 -45.65 -15.50
C ALA A 684 -27.71 -46.01 -14.30
N ASN A 685 -28.86 -45.32 -14.21
CA ASN A 685 -30.06 -45.78 -13.49
C ASN A 685 -31.31 -45.09 -14.04
#